data_AF-A0A847FJD6-F1
#
_entry.id   AF-A0A847FJD6-F1
#
_cell.length_a   1.000
_cell.length_b   1.000
_cell.length_c   1.000
_cell.angle_alpha   90.00
_cell.angle_beta   90.00
_cell.angle_gamma   90.00
#
_symmetry.space_group_name_H-M   'P 1'
#
loop_
_entity.id
_entity.type
_entity.pdbx_description
1 polymer ?
#
loop_
_entity_poly.entity_id
_entity_poly.type
_entity_poly.pdbx_seq_one_letter_code
_entity_poly.pdbx_strand_id
1 'polypeptide(L)'
;MFGKRAVTTLLLVLMMVASILAACGPTPEPAAPAATEAAPEATTPSEAPEATTPPETGQQDLLDQVLEAGKLVVSTDPNYAPQSFINDAGELDGFDVKVAEEVAERLGVDIEFVTPEWDLITAGNWGGRWDLSIGSMTPTEARAEVLWFTDPYYYTPASFAVHRDNTDIQEPEDLAGKTLGLGTATTYEAYLEGTLAIMGGQIMYDPPAGIEIQPYSTDAESIEDLQLGDGVRLDAVMSAQPTIQNAIDQGLPLKYVGTPAFYEPLAFALDKSRAPADQMLARLNEVIAEMHGDGTLADLSTQYYGIDITTLITPEEGEAPAPVGGGGTFIFGRGGDSVQLDPALVTDSESFRVTGQCLEPLYQYEPGSTVPIPALATECTPSEDATEWTCALREGVSFHDGTPFNADAVVYNFERWRFTDHPHHYPSQVFEYYEYMWGGFDDASTITSVEALDEYTVKFTLNAPLAPFLANLAMDIFAISSPAAIEQYGEDYGLPSSGCVGTGPFKFVEWVEGDHITVEAYDDYWDGRPQIDEIVWRVIPDDSARFLALQAGDIHGLEQAVVEDLTAAEADPSLYVVTRPALNTAYLAFNYKIEEMRDINFRQAVAHAINREGLVENFYGAYGEVATNFLPPLVWGHNDQIEDYVYDPELAQQLLADAGFPDGISEVTVAEDVLDAEGNVVHAAGDTLPLRLYYMPVTRFYYPSPREIGEAMAADLARAGINVQLELAGDWTTYLGMRRDGLLMGLYMLGWGGDNGDPDNFINYFFGFGGDDKVGDDPSQWTKSLDSREGWYSNTEVAYLAYQASINPDQAEREALYQQMEQMLHDDVARLWVAHNNTPLIFSSRVSGYVAQPVGADYYEGVVLEP
;
A
#
# COMPACT_ATOMS: atom_id res chain seq x y z
N MET A 1 13.36 60.74 19.12
CA MET A 1 14.24 59.63 19.54
C MET A 1 14.34 58.69 18.35
N PHE A 2 15.56 58.24 18.07
CA PHE A 2 16.02 57.26 17.07
C PHE A 2 15.12 56.89 15.87
N GLY A 3 15.57 57.38 14.71
CA GLY A 3 15.28 56.83 13.38
C GLY A 3 16.26 57.43 12.36
N LYS A 4 16.73 56.59 11.41
CA LYS A 4 17.53 56.88 10.20
C LYS A 4 19.06 56.72 10.26
N ARG A 5 19.49 55.51 9.90
CA ARG A 5 20.71 55.13 9.13
C ARG A 5 20.25 53.93 8.27
N ALA A 6 20.57 53.72 6.99
CA ALA A 6 21.49 54.37 6.08
C ALA A 6 20.92 54.23 4.65
N VAL A 7 20.96 55.34 3.90
CA VAL A 7 20.77 55.40 2.46
C VAL A 7 22.16 55.59 1.87
N THR A 8 22.79 54.52 1.36
CA THR A 8 23.87 54.59 0.35
C THR A 8 24.07 53.19 -0.20
N THR A 9 24.28 53.07 -1.51
CA THR A 9 24.45 51.82 -2.31
C THR A 9 23.17 51.29 -2.96
N LEU A 10 22.51 52.16 -3.73
CA LEU A 10 21.73 51.80 -4.91
C LEU A 10 22.40 52.57 -6.08
N LEU A 11 22.57 51.93 -7.25
CA LEU A 11 23.32 52.36 -8.45
C LEU A 11 24.83 52.08 -8.47
N LEU A 12 25.22 50.83 -8.75
CA LEU A 12 26.53 50.55 -9.39
C LEU A 12 26.68 49.16 -10.03
N VAL A 13 25.67 48.61 -10.72
CA VAL A 13 25.90 47.53 -11.72
C VAL A 13 24.86 47.63 -12.86
N LEU A 14 24.83 48.76 -13.55
CA LEU A 14 24.20 48.87 -14.87
C LEU A 14 24.91 50.00 -15.64
N MET A 15 25.54 49.63 -16.76
CA MET A 15 26.18 50.48 -17.77
C MET A 15 27.56 51.11 -17.47
N MET A 16 28.61 50.37 -17.81
CA MET A 16 29.69 50.92 -18.65
C MET A 16 29.74 50.12 -19.96
N VAL A 17 29.47 50.83 -21.05
CA VAL A 17 29.35 50.40 -22.43
C VAL A 17 30.67 50.70 -23.16
N ALA A 18 31.08 49.77 -24.04
CA ALA A 18 31.87 49.90 -25.27
C ALA A 18 32.79 51.14 -25.49
N SER A 19 34.06 50.86 -25.81
CA SER A 19 34.91 51.47 -26.88
C SER A 19 36.32 50.88 -26.77
N ILE A 20 36.89 50.19 -27.77
CA ILE A 20 37.67 50.78 -28.87
C ILE A 20 37.61 49.88 -30.12
N LEU A 21 37.41 50.55 -31.26
CA LEU A 21 37.36 50.08 -32.65
C LEU A 21 38.74 49.87 -33.30
N ALA A 22 38.82 48.81 -34.11
CA ALA A 22 39.33 48.69 -35.50
C ALA A 22 40.65 49.34 -35.97
N ALA A 23 41.48 48.51 -36.65
CA ALA A 23 42.34 48.96 -37.76
C ALA A 23 42.60 47.83 -38.81
N CYS A 24 41.96 47.99 -40.00
CA CYS A 24 42.37 47.70 -41.40
C CYS A 24 42.69 46.26 -41.94
N GLY A 25 41.97 45.83 -43.00
CA GLY A 25 42.25 44.66 -43.90
C GLY A 25 43.21 44.96 -45.08
N PRO A 26 43.22 44.29 -46.29
CA PRO A 26 42.53 43.08 -46.80
C PRO A 26 43.45 41.94 -47.40
N THR A 27 42.82 40.86 -47.93
CA THR A 27 43.19 39.55 -48.60
C THR A 27 44.45 39.43 -49.51
N PRO A 28 45.02 38.22 -49.90
CA PRO A 28 44.37 36.96 -50.42
C PRO A 28 45.02 35.55 -50.10
N GLU A 29 44.33 34.46 -50.52
CA GLU A 29 44.68 32.99 -50.54
C GLU A 29 46.00 32.60 -51.27
N PRO A 30 46.65 31.38 -51.11
CA PRO A 30 46.03 30.04 -51.33
C PRO A 30 46.64 28.75 -50.67
N ALA A 31 45.92 27.63 -50.88
CA ALA A 31 46.34 26.22 -51.16
C ALA A 31 46.62 25.18 -50.04
N ALA A 32 45.87 24.06 -50.13
CA ALA A 32 45.97 22.80 -49.37
C ALA A 32 47.09 21.84 -49.85
N PRO A 33 47.46 20.83 -49.04
CA PRO A 33 47.17 19.41 -49.37
C PRO A 33 46.85 18.58 -48.10
N ALA A 34 46.33 17.35 -48.07
CA ALA A 34 45.71 16.40 -48.99
C ALA A 34 45.05 15.31 -48.11
N ALA A 35 44.10 14.59 -48.69
CA ALA A 35 43.16 13.65 -48.09
C ALA A 35 43.77 12.34 -47.53
N THR A 36 43.07 11.73 -46.57
CA THR A 36 42.77 10.28 -46.54
C THR A 36 41.39 10.03 -45.93
N GLU A 37 40.48 9.61 -46.82
CA GLU A 37 39.24 8.82 -46.67
C GLU A 37 38.18 9.22 -45.64
N ALA A 38 37.05 9.68 -46.21
CA ALA A 38 35.77 9.88 -45.56
C ALA A 38 35.09 8.52 -45.26
N ALA A 39 34.56 8.39 -44.04
CA ALA A 39 33.39 7.55 -43.78
C ALA A 39 32.15 8.20 -44.45
N PRO A 40 31.20 7.40 -44.97
CA PRO A 40 30.12 7.93 -45.79
C PRO A 40 29.15 8.79 -44.97
N GLU A 41 28.54 9.77 -45.66
CA GLU A 41 27.47 10.64 -45.16
C GLU A 41 26.34 9.80 -44.53
N ALA A 42 25.82 10.32 -43.41
CA ALA A 42 24.63 9.82 -42.75
C ALA A 42 23.48 9.69 -43.77
N THR A 43 23.13 8.44 -44.07
CA THR A 43 21.89 8.11 -44.73
C THR A 43 20.76 8.47 -43.77
N THR A 44 19.84 9.31 -44.25
CA THR A 44 18.48 9.43 -43.71
C THR A 44 17.95 8.08 -43.24
N PRO A 45 17.28 7.97 -42.07
CA PRO A 45 16.70 6.72 -41.63
C PRO A 45 15.81 6.17 -42.74
N SER A 46 16.05 4.91 -43.09
CA SER A 46 15.16 4.13 -43.96
C SER A 46 13.74 4.30 -43.46
N GLU A 47 12.79 4.52 -44.37
CA GLU A 47 11.37 4.36 -44.06
C GLU A 47 11.18 3.06 -43.27
N ALA A 48 10.39 3.13 -42.19
CA ALA A 48 9.95 1.96 -41.43
C ALA A 48 9.41 0.91 -42.42
N PRO A 49 9.75 -0.38 -42.27
CA PRO A 49 9.24 -1.40 -43.16
C PRO A 49 7.70 -1.39 -43.10
N GLU A 50 7.05 -1.35 -44.27
CA GLU A 50 5.58 -1.47 -44.38
C GLU A 50 5.10 -2.68 -43.56
N ALA A 51 4.12 -2.46 -42.68
CA ALA A 51 3.46 -3.50 -41.91
C ALA A 51 3.05 -4.66 -42.83
N THR A 52 3.64 -5.84 -42.63
CA THR A 52 3.33 -7.01 -43.43
C THR A 52 1.94 -7.53 -43.07
N THR A 53 1.15 -7.81 -44.12
CA THR A 53 -0.19 -8.42 -44.04
C THR A 53 -0.23 -9.61 -43.07
N PRO A 54 -1.24 -9.74 -42.19
CA PRO A 54 -1.42 -10.90 -41.31
C PRO A 54 -1.36 -12.23 -42.08
N PRO A 55 -0.88 -13.32 -41.46
CA PRO A 55 -0.73 -14.62 -42.14
C PRO A 55 -2.05 -15.12 -42.73
N GLU A 56 -1.98 -15.74 -43.92
CA GLU A 56 -3.16 -16.27 -44.60
C GLU A 56 -3.79 -17.44 -43.83
N THR A 57 -5.12 -17.54 -43.88
CA THR A 57 -5.87 -18.63 -43.26
C THR A 57 -5.52 -19.98 -43.91
N GLY A 58 -4.80 -20.84 -43.18
CA GLY A 58 -4.39 -22.18 -43.62
C GLY A 58 -2.90 -22.53 -43.49
N GLN A 59 -2.08 -21.62 -42.94
CA GLN A 59 -0.66 -21.87 -42.65
C GLN A 59 -0.49 -22.73 -41.38
N GLN A 60 0.54 -23.61 -41.36
CA GLN A 60 0.90 -24.45 -40.21
C GLN A 60 1.36 -23.58 -39.03
N ASP A 61 0.96 -23.92 -37.80
CA ASP A 61 1.33 -23.15 -36.59
C ASP A 61 2.85 -23.18 -36.37
N LEU A 62 3.38 -22.15 -35.72
CA LEU A 62 4.80 -22.06 -35.35
C LEU A 62 5.26 -23.26 -34.51
N LEU A 63 4.42 -23.75 -33.59
CA LEU A 63 4.75 -24.90 -32.76
C LEU A 63 5.02 -26.14 -33.62
N ASP A 64 4.13 -26.43 -34.57
CA ASP A 64 4.28 -27.56 -35.48
C ASP A 64 5.55 -27.45 -36.34
N GLN A 65 5.89 -26.23 -36.77
CA GLN A 65 7.11 -25.98 -37.56
C GLN A 65 8.39 -26.26 -36.75
N VAL A 66 8.43 -25.81 -35.49
CA VAL A 66 9.54 -26.05 -34.56
C VAL A 66 9.70 -27.54 -34.28
N LEU A 67 8.59 -28.23 -33.98
CA LEU A 67 8.59 -29.67 -33.73
C LEU A 67 9.00 -30.49 -34.96
N GLU A 68 8.58 -30.11 -36.17
CA GLU A 68 8.99 -30.77 -37.41
C GLU A 68 10.46 -30.51 -37.75
N ALA A 69 10.96 -29.30 -37.49
CA ALA A 69 12.37 -28.96 -37.63
C ALA A 69 13.25 -29.66 -36.60
N GLY A 70 12.68 -30.03 -35.44
CA GLY A 70 13.41 -30.58 -34.31
C GLY A 70 14.34 -29.55 -33.66
N LYS A 71 14.08 -28.25 -33.85
CA LYS A 71 14.98 -27.17 -33.47
C LYS A 71 14.22 -25.89 -33.13
N LEU A 72 14.59 -25.24 -32.03
CA LEU A 72 14.13 -23.93 -31.57
C LEU A 72 15.24 -22.89 -31.72
N VAL A 73 15.00 -21.84 -32.50
CA VAL A 73 15.92 -20.71 -32.69
C VAL A 73 15.49 -19.55 -31.80
N VAL A 74 16.30 -19.19 -30.81
CA VAL A 74 15.97 -18.17 -29.80
C VAL A 74 16.87 -16.95 -29.96
N SER A 75 16.29 -15.74 -29.95
CA SER A 75 17.07 -14.51 -29.86
C SER A 75 17.25 -14.05 -28.42
N THR A 76 18.46 -13.57 -28.10
CA THR A 76 18.80 -12.89 -26.85
C THR A 76 20.01 -11.97 -27.08
N ASP A 77 20.16 -10.89 -26.31
CA ASP A 77 21.30 -9.97 -26.42
C ASP A 77 22.42 -10.40 -25.44
N PRO A 78 23.65 -10.67 -25.90
CA PRO A 78 24.73 -11.17 -25.07
C PRO A 78 25.45 -10.09 -24.24
N ASN A 79 24.91 -8.88 -24.15
CA ASN A 79 25.52 -7.76 -23.43
C ASN A 79 24.68 -7.30 -22.22
N TYR A 80 23.89 -8.21 -21.64
CA TYR A 80 22.99 -7.95 -20.53
C TYR A 80 23.26 -8.94 -19.38
N ALA A 81 24.43 -8.83 -18.73
CA ALA A 81 24.72 -9.67 -17.56
C ALA A 81 23.91 -9.20 -16.32
N PRO A 82 23.30 -10.11 -15.53
CA PRO A 82 23.43 -11.58 -15.59
C PRO A 82 22.37 -12.32 -16.42
N GLN A 83 21.46 -11.62 -17.10
CA GLN A 83 20.38 -12.17 -17.92
C GLN A 83 20.92 -13.00 -19.11
N SER A 84 21.86 -12.44 -19.87
CA SER A 84 22.51 -13.08 -21.01
C SER A 84 23.86 -12.40 -21.30
N PHE A 85 24.94 -13.19 -21.28
CA PHE A 85 26.30 -12.71 -21.46
C PHE A 85 27.23 -13.76 -22.05
N ILE A 86 28.38 -13.32 -22.57
CA ILE A 86 29.47 -14.22 -22.96
C ILE A 86 30.37 -14.46 -21.75
N ASN A 87 30.42 -15.70 -21.26
CA ASN A 87 31.25 -16.07 -20.11
C ASN A 87 32.76 -16.16 -20.47
N ASP A 88 33.60 -16.41 -19.47
CA ASP A 88 35.07 -16.51 -19.63
C ASP A 88 35.52 -17.59 -20.62
N ALA A 89 34.69 -18.59 -20.91
CA ALA A 89 34.96 -19.63 -21.89
C ALA A 89 34.62 -19.21 -23.33
N GLY A 90 34.00 -18.04 -23.53
CA GLY A 90 33.51 -17.57 -24.82
C GLY A 90 32.16 -18.20 -25.20
N GLU A 91 31.40 -18.68 -24.23
CA GLU A 91 30.10 -19.34 -24.40
C GLU A 91 28.98 -18.40 -23.93
N LEU A 92 27.82 -18.49 -24.58
CA LEU A 92 26.62 -17.75 -24.16
C LEU A 92 26.06 -18.39 -22.87
N ASP A 93 25.83 -17.57 -21.85
CA ASP A 93 25.41 -17.98 -20.51
C ASP A 93 24.52 -16.89 -19.90
N GLY A 94 23.78 -17.21 -18.84
CA GLY A 94 22.86 -16.27 -18.19
C GLY A 94 21.50 -16.90 -17.90
N PHE A 95 20.71 -16.20 -17.08
CA PHE A 95 19.37 -16.64 -16.70
C PHE A 95 18.48 -16.93 -17.92
N ASP A 96 18.36 -15.99 -18.86
CA ASP A 96 17.51 -16.15 -20.05
C ASP A 96 17.99 -17.30 -20.95
N VAL A 97 19.31 -17.51 -20.98
CA VAL A 97 19.94 -18.59 -21.74
C VAL A 97 19.54 -19.94 -21.13
N LYS A 98 19.55 -20.06 -19.80
CA LYS A 98 19.14 -21.30 -19.12
C LYS A 98 17.65 -21.56 -19.18
N VAL A 99 16.84 -20.51 -19.08
CA VAL A 99 15.40 -20.61 -19.30
C VAL A 99 15.12 -21.09 -20.73
N ALA A 100 15.81 -20.56 -21.74
CA ALA A 100 15.65 -20.99 -23.12
C ALA A 100 16.08 -22.43 -23.36
N GLU A 101 17.20 -22.87 -22.77
CA GLU A 101 17.65 -24.28 -22.80
C GLU A 101 16.58 -25.22 -22.21
N GLU A 102 16.01 -24.87 -21.07
CA GLU A 102 14.95 -25.63 -20.40
C GLU A 102 13.66 -25.68 -21.24
N VAL A 103 13.27 -24.56 -21.86
CA VAL A 103 12.11 -24.51 -22.78
C VAL A 103 12.32 -25.46 -23.95
N ALA A 104 13.51 -25.48 -24.56
CA ALA A 104 13.81 -26.39 -25.66
C ALA A 104 13.79 -27.87 -25.21
N GLU A 105 14.29 -28.18 -24.01
CA GLU A 105 14.22 -29.52 -23.43
C GLU A 105 12.76 -29.98 -23.24
N ARG A 106 11.90 -29.13 -22.69
CA ARG A 106 10.46 -29.44 -22.48
C ARG A 106 9.66 -29.53 -23.77
N LEU A 107 10.11 -28.86 -24.82
CA LEU A 107 9.56 -29.00 -26.19
C LEU A 107 10.14 -30.23 -26.92
N GLY A 108 11.23 -30.83 -26.42
CA GLY A 108 11.87 -32.00 -27.01
C GLY A 108 12.63 -31.69 -28.31
N VAL A 109 13.23 -30.50 -28.41
CA VAL A 109 13.94 -29.99 -29.61
C VAL A 109 15.34 -29.49 -29.26
N ASP A 110 16.22 -29.40 -30.27
CA ASP A 110 17.55 -28.78 -30.09
C ASP A 110 17.42 -27.25 -30.03
N ILE A 111 18.27 -26.55 -29.27
CA ILE A 111 18.31 -25.08 -29.23
C ILE A 111 19.41 -24.48 -30.11
N GLU A 112 19.14 -23.34 -30.74
CA GLU A 112 20.14 -22.46 -31.36
C GLU A 112 19.88 -21.02 -30.95
N PHE A 113 20.93 -20.35 -30.47
CA PHE A 113 20.87 -18.93 -30.16
C PHE A 113 21.31 -18.07 -31.34
N VAL A 114 20.62 -16.95 -31.53
CA VAL A 114 21.08 -15.83 -32.35
C VAL A 114 21.18 -14.58 -31.48
N THR A 115 22.18 -13.74 -31.75
CA THR A 115 22.48 -12.55 -30.93
C THR A 115 22.36 -11.25 -31.75
N PRO A 116 21.15 -10.90 -32.23
CA PRO A 116 20.90 -9.60 -32.84
C PRO A 116 20.95 -8.48 -31.79
N GLU A 117 21.16 -7.24 -32.25
CA GLU A 117 21.06 -6.05 -31.40
C GLU A 117 19.63 -5.85 -30.86
N TRP A 118 19.51 -5.33 -29.62
CA TRP A 118 18.24 -5.14 -28.91
C TRP A 118 17.15 -4.42 -29.73
N ASP A 119 17.46 -3.30 -30.38
CA ASP A 119 16.53 -2.53 -31.21
C ASP A 119 15.88 -3.38 -32.32
N LEU A 120 16.60 -4.37 -32.83
CA LEU A 120 16.11 -5.27 -33.87
C LEU A 120 15.17 -6.35 -33.31
N ILE A 121 15.35 -6.73 -32.04
CA ILE A 121 14.49 -7.68 -31.33
C ILE A 121 13.16 -6.99 -31.01
N THR A 122 13.20 -5.81 -30.40
CA THR A 122 12.00 -5.09 -29.92
C THR A 122 11.13 -4.54 -31.05
N ALA A 123 11.71 -4.23 -32.22
CA ALA A 123 10.97 -3.72 -33.38
C ALA A 123 10.04 -4.75 -34.08
N GLY A 124 10.11 -6.04 -33.73
CA GLY A 124 9.34 -7.10 -34.40
C GLY A 124 9.73 -7.28 -35.88
N ASN A 125 8.86 -7.90 -36.67
CA ASN A 125 9.09 -8.17 -38.10
C ASN A 125 10.41 -8.91 -38.39
N TRP A 126 10.70 -9.91 -37.57
CA TRP A 126 11.89 -10.74 -37.63
C TRP A 126 11.96 -11.57 -38.90
N GLY A 127 10.83 -11.79 -39.59
CA GLY A 127 10.80 -12.45 -40.89
C GLY A 127 11.28 -13.91 -40.85
N GLY A 128 11.10 -14.59 -39.70
CA GLY A 128 11.55 -15.96 -39.47
C GLY A 128 13.07 -16.11 -39.29
N ARG A 129 13.80 -15.03 -38.96
CA ARG A 129 15.22 -15.11 -38.59
C ARG A 129 15.46 -15.89 -37.29
N TRP A 130 14.47 -15.92 -36.41
CA TRP A 130 14.37 -16.75 -35.20
C TRP A 130 12.91 -17.00 -34.83
N ASP A 131 12.65 -17.94 -33.93
CA ASP A 131 11.33 -18.44 -33.54
C ASP A 131 10.67 -17.60 -32.45
N LEU A 132 11.41 -17.30 -31.38
CA LEU A 132 10.97 -16.42 -30.30
C LEU A 132 12.17 -15.68 -29.68
N SER A 133 11.88 -14.67 -28.87
CA SER A 133 12.86 -14.04 -28.01
C SER A 133 12.64 -14.48 -26.56
N ILE A 134 13.71 -14.94 -25.91
CA ILE A 134 13.80 -15.13 -24.46
C ILE A 134 14.97 -14.26 -24.03
N GLY A 135 14.65 -13.08 -23.51
CA GLY A 135 15.61 -11.98 -23.41
C GLY A 135 15.07 -10.85 -22.55
N SER A 136 14.36 -11.18 -21.47
CA SER A 136 13.93 -10.19 -20.47
C SER A 136 13.07 -9.07 -21.06
N MET A 137 12.15 -9.38 -21.98
CA MET A 137 11.38 -8.35 -22.68
C MET A 137 10.11 -7.97 -21.92
N THR A 138 10.02 -6.70 -21.52
CA THR A 138 8.81 -6.12 -20.92
C THR A 138 7.69 -5.96 -21.95
N PRO A 139 6.50 -6.54 -21.73
CA PRO A 139 5.31 -6.25 -22.54
C PRO A 139 4.88 -4.79 -22.40
N THR A 140 4.85 -4.07 -23.52
CA THR A 140 4.27 -2.72 -23.60
C THR A 140 3.20 -2.69 -24.67
N GLU A 141 2.26 -1.74 -24.59
CA GLU A 141 1.22 -1.59 -25.63
C GLU A 141 1.83 -1.43 -27.03
N ALA A 142 2.89 -0.62 -27.15
CA ALA A 142 3.60 -0.40 -28.41
C ALA A 142 4.24 -1.68 -28.96
N ARG A 143 4.91 -2.47 -28.11
CA ARG A 143 5.52 -3.74 -28.53
C ARG A 143 4.44 -4.77 -28.89
N ALA A 144 3.31 -4.75 -28.18
CA ALA A 144 2.18 -5.64 -28.43
C ALA A 144 1.47 -5.37 -29.76
N GLU A 145 1.74 -4.27 -30.46
CA GLU A 145 1.24 -4.07 -31.83
C GLU A 145 1.87 -5.07 -32.82
N VAL A 146 3.15 -5.42 -32.61
CA VAL A 146 3.95 -6.26 -33.53
C VAL A 146 4.42 -7.59 -32.92
N LEU A 147 4.32 -7.76 -31.61
CA LEU A 147 4.68 -8.98 -30.88
C LEU A 147 3.49 -9.56 -30.11
N TRP A 148 3.51 -10.87 -29.92
CA TRP A 148 2.76 -11.59 -28.90
C TRP A 148 3.66 -11.83 -27.69
N PHE A 149 3.10 -11.81 -26.49
CA PHE A 149 3.80 -12.06 -25.24
C PHE A 149 3.19 -13.24 -24.50
N THR A 150 4.04 -14.07 -23.92
CA THR A 150 3.62 -15.10 -22.96
C THR A 150 3.14 -14.48 -21.65
N ASP A 151 2.64 -15.32 -20.75
CA ASP A 151 2.60 -14.95 -19.33
C ASP A 151 4.03 -14.61 -18.85
N PRO A 152 4.18 -13.71 -17.87
CA PRO A 152 5.50 -13.36 -17.35
C PRO A 152 6.20 -14.58 -16.74
N TYR A 153 7.51 -14.70 -16.95
CA TYR A 153 8.33 -15.76 -16.35
C TYR A 153 9.18 -15.27 -15.18
N TYR A 154 9.35 -13.94 -15.05
CA TYR A 154 9.93 -13.28 -13.89
C TYR A 154 9.69 -11.76 -13.92
N TYR A 155 10.06 -11.06 -12.84
CA TYR A 155 9.79 -9.63 -12.64
C TYR A 155 11.05 -8.88 -12.19
N THR A 156 11.22 -7.63 -12.61
CA THR A 156 12.34 -6.79 -12.15
C THR A 156 11.96 -5.34 -11.87
N PRO A 157 12.40 -4.75 -10.75
CA PRO A 157 12.36 -3.31 -10.55
C PRO A 157 13.36 -2.55 -11.43
N ALA A 158 12.95 -1.39 -11.93
CA ALA A 158 13.78 -0.42 -12.63
C ALA A 158 14.24 0.68 -11.65
N SER A 159 15.53 1.02 -11.62
CA SER A 159 16.06 1.98 -10.64
C SER A 159 17.11 2.92 -11.21
N PHE A 160 17.25 4.06 -10.53
CA PHE A 160 18.35 4.99 -10.72
C PHE A 160 19.57 4.58 -9.89
N ALA A 161 20.77 4.79 -10.44
CA ALA A 161 22.01 4.65 -9.71
C ALA A 161 22.99 5.77 -10.04
N VAL A 162 23.79 6.14 -9.05
CA VAL A 162 24.86 7.13 -9.16
C VAL A 162 26.18 6.53 -8.72
N HIS A 163 27.28 7.20 -9.04
CA HIS A 163 28.57 6.83 -8.50
C HIS A 163 28.55 6.94 -6.96
N ARG A 164 29.15 5.99 -6.23
CA ARG A 164 29.09 5.90 -4.75
C ARG A 164 29.58 7.17 -4.05
N ASP A 165 30.52 7.88 -4.66
CA ASP A 165 31.08 9.13 -4.14
C ASP A 165 30.18 10.37 -4.39
N ASN A 166 29.10 10.23 -5.17
CA ASN A 166 28.15 11.32 -5.43
C ASN A 166 27.40 11.70 -4.13
N THR A 167 27.40 12.98 -3.79
CA THR A 167 26.66 13.53 -2.64
C THR A 167 25.55 14.49 -3.03
N ASP A 168 25.43 14.78 -4.33
CA ASP A 168 24.57 15.84 -4.86
C ASP A 168 23.21 15.31 -5.34
N ILE A 169 23.05 14.00 -5.48
CA ILE A 169 21.84 13.31 -5.94
C ILE A 169 21.48 12.28 -4.87
N GLN A 170 20.44 12.54 -4.09
CA GLN A 170 19.92 11.64 -3.04
C GLN A 170 18.55 11.07 -3.40
N GLU A 171 17.74 11.82 -4.13
CA GLU A 171 16.41 11.45 -4.60
C GLU A 171 16.26 11.67 -6.11
N PRO A 172 15.30 11.03 -6.79
CA PRO A 172 15.12 11.16 -8.25
C PRO A 172 14.96 12.61 -8.73
N GLU A 173 14.37 13.49 -7.92
CA GLU A 173 14.15 14.91 -8.22
C GLU A 173 15.47 15.69 -8.38
N ASP A 174 16.54 15.25 -7.71
CA ASP A 174 17.88 15.85 -7.82
C ASP A 174 18.54 15.62 -9.20
N LEU A 175 17.95 14.76 -10.03
CA LEU A 175 18.40 14.50 -11.40
C LEU A 175 18.10 15.67 -12.36
N ALA A 176 17.34 16.68 -11.92
CA ALA A 176 17.07 17.87 -12.72
C ALA A 176 18.36 18.59 -13.15
N GLY A 177 18.58 18.69 -14.46
CA GLY A 177 19.77 19.31 -15.06
C GLY A 177 21.04 18.45 -15.01
N LYS A 178 20.92 17.15 -14.68
CA LYS A 178 22.01 16.16 -14.67
C LYS A 178 22.05 15.36 -15.97
N THR A 179 23.20 14.80 -16.30
CA THR A 179 23.37 13.90 -17.45
C THR A 179 23.18 12.45 -17.01
N LEU A 180 22.18 11.77 -17.56
CA LEU A 180 21.84 10.38 -17.23
C LEU A 180 22.07 9.46 -18.42
N GLY A 181 22.74 8.32 -18.20
CA GLY A 181 22.96 7.28 -19.20
C GLY A 181 21.91 6.17 -19.15
N LEU A 182 21.43 5.73 -20.32
CA LEU A 182 20.54 4.57 -20.47
C LEU A 182 20.65 3.97 -21.87
N GLY A 183 20.25 2.71 -22.05
CA GLY A 183 20.16 2.04 -23.34
C GLY A 183 18.94 2.47 -24.16
N THR A 184 19.08 2.61 -25.48
CA THR A 184 17.96 2.97 -26.38
C THR A 184 16.97 1.83 -26.58
N ALA A 185 15.73 2.17 -26.96
CA ALA A 185 14.61 1.23 -27.13
C ALA A 185 14.27 0.41 -25.86
N THR A 186 14.68 0.90 -24.70
CA THR A 186 14.37 0.34 -23.39
C THR A 186 13.08 0.95 -22.84
N THR A 187 12.52 0.29 -21.83
CA THR A 187 11.45 0.86 -21.01
C THR A 187 11.93 2.08 -20.20
N TYR A 188 13.22 2.15 -19.87
CA TYR A 188 13.85 3.30 -19.20
C TYR A 188 13.81 4.56 -20.06
N GLU A 189 14.11 4.43 -21.37
CA GLU A 189 13.97 5.52 -22.34
C GLU A 189 12.52 6.00 -22.42
N ALA A 190 11.58 5.07 -22.63
CA ALA A 190 10.16 5.39 -22.72
C ALA A 190 9.61 6.02 -21.43
N TYR A 191 10.11 5.58 -20.27
CA TYR A 191 9.76 6.13 -18.97
C TYR A 191 10.20 7.59 -18.86
N LEU A 192 11.47 7.89 -19.14
CA LEU A 192 11.98 9.26 -19.07
C LEU A 192 11.37 10.19 -20.14
N GLU A 193 10.87 9.63 -21.25
CA GLU A 193 10.08 10.37 -22.24
C GLU A 193 8.61 10.58 -21.86
N GLY A 194 8.14 9.92 -20.79
CA GLY A 194 6.73 9.95 -20.36
C GLY A 194 5.79 9.21 -21.31
N THR A 195 6.29 8.23 -22.05
CA THR A 195 5.52 7.45 -23.05
C THR A 195 5.33 5.97 -22.67
N LEU A 196 5.90 5.54 -21.55
CA LEU A 196 5.86 4.16 -21.10
C LEU A 196 4.43 3.72 -20.70
N ALA A 197 3.93 2.68 -21.37
CA ALA A 197 2.70 1.97 -21.00
C ALA A 197 3.00 0.47 -20.87
N ILE A 198 3.27 0.03 -19.63
CA ILE A 198 3.57 -1.38 -19.30
C ILE A 198 2.27 -2.16 -19.18
N MET A 199 2.22 -3.35 -19.77
CA MET A 199 1.12 -4.28 -19.57
C MET A 199 1.43 -5.18 -18.37
N GLY A 200 0.70 -5.01 -17.27
CA GLY A 200 0.86 -5.82 -16.06
C GLY A 200 2.02 -5.42 -15.14
N GLY A 201 2.52 -4.19 -15.27
CA GLY A 201 3.54 -3.61 -14.38
C GLY A 201 3.04 -2.33 -13.71
N GLN A 202 3.79 -1.84 -12.73
CA GLN A 202 3.41 -0.68 -11.90
C GLN A 202 4.45 0.45 -12.05
N ILE A 203 4.00 1.66 -12.36
CA ILE A 203 4.84 2.88 -12.32
C ILE A 203 4.67 3.51 -10.94
N MET A 204 5.78 3.75 -10.25
CA MET A 204 5.78 4.20 -8.85
C MET A 204 5.72 5.72 -8.73
N TYR A 205 6.39 6.44 -9.63
CA TYR A 205 6.38 7.90 -9.70
C TYR A 205 6.65 8.39 -11.12
N ASP A 206 6.25 9.62 -11.42
CA ASP A 206 6.48 10.26 -12.72
C ASP A 206 7.97 10.51 -13.00
N PRO A 207 8.43 10.44 -14.27
CA PRO A 207 9.84 10.67 -14.60
C PRO A 207 10.31 12.07 -14.18
N PRO A 208 11.51 12.20 -13.57
CA PRO A 208 12.01 13.50 -13.15
C PRO A 208 12.24 14.44 -14.34
N ALA A 209 11.78 15.68 -14.22
CA ALA A 209 11.87 16.65 -15.31
C ALA A 209 13.28 17.24 -15.48
N GLY A 210 13.68 17.49 -16.73
CA GLY A 210 14.88 18.28 -17.03
C GLY A 210 16.20 17.51 -17.00
N ILE A 211 16.15 16.18 -17.14
CA ILE A 211 17.33 15.31 -17.29
C ILE A 211 17.91 15.45 -18.71
N GLU A 212 19.24 15.52 -18.83
CA GLU A 212 19.93 15.40 -20.11
C GLU A 212 20.26 13.93 -20.40
N ILE A 213 19.50 13.30 -21.30
CA ILE A 213 19.67 11.87 -21.63
C ILE A 213 20.88 11.68 -22.55
N GLN A 214 21.80 10.81 -22.14
CA GLN A 214 22.92 10.31 -22.94
C GLN A 214 22.64 8.86 -23.35
N PRO A 215 22.22 8.61 -24.60
CA PRO A 215 21.86 7.26 -25.04
C PRO A 215 23.09 6.37 -25.25
N TYR A 216 22.92 5.09 -24.93
CA TYR A 216 23.87 3.98 -25.16
C TYR A 216 23.19 2.84 -25.93
N SER A 217 23.98 1.91 -26.45
CA SER A 217 23.44 0.70 -27.09
C SER A 217 22.77 -0.21 -26.06
N THR A 218 23.36 -0.32 -24.87
CA THR A 218 22.86 -1.12 -23.75
C THR A 218 23.03 -0.40 -22.43
N ASP A 219 22.25 -0.79 -21.43
CA ASP A 219 22.34 -0.21 -20.09
C ASP A 219 23.69 -0.51 -19.41
N ALA A 220 24.29 -1.67 -19.72
CA ALA A 220 25.60 -2.07 -19.24
C ALA A 220 26.71 -1.11 -19.68
N GLU A 221 26.68 -0.62 -20.92
CA GLU A 221 27.65 0.38 -21.40
C GLU A 221 27.52 1.70 -20.63
N SER A 222 26.31 2.10 -20.26
CA SER A 222 26.09 3.32 -19.48
C SER A 222 26.64 3.18 -18.05
N ILE A 223 26.48 2.00 -17.43
CA ILE A 223 27.04 1.66 -16.11
C ILE A 223 28.57 1.68 -16.13
N GLU A 224 29.20 1.14 -17.17
CA GLU A 224 30.67 1.19 -17.35
C GLU A 224 31.19 2.63 -17.46
N ASP A 225 30.45 3.52 -18.13
CA ASP A 225 30.86 4.93 -18.25
C ASP A 225 30.67 5.71 -16.94
N LEU A 226 29.66 5.38 -16.13
CA LEU A 226 29.46 5.95 -14.79
C LEU A 226 30.56 5.51 -13.79
N GLN A 227 31.10 4.30 -13.94
CA GLN A 227 32.23 3.80 -13.13
C GLN A 227 33.47 4.71 -13.20
N LEU A 228 33.64 5.50 -14.27
CA LEU A 228 34.80 6.40 -14.43
C LEU A 228 34.86 7.51 -13.38
N GLY A 229 33.75 7.79 -12.70
CA GLY A 229 33.67 8.74 -11.60
C GLY A 229 32.45 9.66 -11.70
N ASP A 230 32.02 10.16 -10.55
CA ASP A 230 30.91 11.09 -10.43
C ASP A 230 31.08 12.34 -11.32
N GLY A 231 30.10 12.61 -12.19
CA GLY A 231 30.08 13.75 -13.11
C GLY A 231 31.18 13.75 -14.19
N VAL A 232 31.91 12.63 -14.38
CA VAL A 232 33.01 12.56 -15.37
C VAL A 232 32.47 12.46 -16.80
N ARG A 233 31.47 11.61 -17.00
CA ARG A 233 30.74 11.44 -18.27
C ARG A 233 29.23 11.43 -18.06
N LEU A 234 28.81 10.83 -16.95
CA LEU A 234 27.43 10.72 -16.50
C LEU A 234 27.39 11.13 -15.03
N ASP A 235 26.27 11.70 -14.62
CA ASP A 235 25.94 11.92 -13.21
C ASP A 235 25.17 10.71 -12.63
N ALA A 236 24.35 10.04 -13.46
CA ALA A 236 23.52 8.91 -13.08
C ALA A 236 23.30 7.93 -14.25
N VAL A 237 22.76 6.75 -13.95
CA VAL A 237 22.24 5.77 -14.91
C VAL A 237 20.87 5.25 -14.48
N MET A 238 20.11 4.71 -15.42
CA MET A 238 18.87 3.96 -15.13
C MET A 238 18.94 2.57 -15.77
N SER A 239 18.57 1.54 -15.01
CA SER A 239 18.60 0.13 -15.46
C SER A 239 17.73 -0.74 -14.54
N ALA A 240 17.49 -2.01 -14.92
CA ALA A 240 16.97 -3.02 -14.01
C ALA A 240 17.91 -3.18 -12.78
N GLN A 241 17.32 -3.32 -11.58
CA GLN A 241 18.11 -3.50 -10.35
C GLN A 241 19.05 -4.71 -10.40
N PRO A 242 18.66 -5.91 -10.91
CA PRO A 242 19.60 -7.03 -10.98
C PRO A 242 20.88 -6.70 -11.79
N THR A 243 20.76 -5.87 -12.81
CA THR A 243 21.90 -5.40 -13.61
C THR A 243 22.79 -4.43 -12.81
N ILE A 244 22.19 -3.48 -12.09
CA ILE A 244 22.91 -2.54 -11.21
C ILE A 244 23.57 -3.30 -10.06
N GLN A 245 22.87 -4.24 -9.45
CA GLN A 245 23.35 -5.05 -8.33
C GLN A 245 24.53 -5.93 -8.76
N ASN A 246 24.42 -6.61 -9.91
CA ASN A 246 25.53 -7.38 -10.47
C ASN A 246 26.77 -6.51 -10.71
N ALA A 247 26.61 -5.27 -11.18
CA ALA A 247 27.71 -4.32 -11.30
C ALA A 247 28.34 -3.98 -9.93
N ILE A 248 27.52 -3.70 -8.91
CA ILE A 248 27.98 -3.46 -7.53
C ILE A 248 28.75 -4.67 -6.99
N ASP A 249 28.24 -5.88 -7.20
CA ASP A 249 28.84 -7.14 -6.74
C ASP A 249 30.18 -7.43 -7.43
N GLN A 250 30.33 -6.99 -8.68
CA GLN A 250 31.61 -7.00 -9.40
C GLN A 250 32.57 -5.90 -8.94
N GLY A 251 32.18 -5.09 -7.95
CA GLY A 251 33.00 -4.08 -7.31
C GLY A 251 32.96 -2.71 -7.99
N LEU A 252 31.97 -2.46 -8.85
CA LEU A 252 31.78 -1.12 -9.42
C LEU A 252 31.30 -0.16 -8.31
N PRO A 253 31.81 1.09 -8.30
CA PRO A 253 31.51 2.07 -7.25
C PRO A 253 30.16 2.75 -7.49
N LEU A 254 29.07 2.02 -7.36
CA LEU A 254 27.70 2.53 -7.57
C LEU A 254 26.89 2.50 -6.27
N LYS A 255 25.81 3.28 -6.23
CA LYS A 255 24.75 3.21 -5.20
C LYS A 255 23.41 3.60 -5.84
N TYR A 256 22.32 3.08 -5.32
CA TYR A 256 20.96 3.43 -5.75
C TYR A 256 20.58 4.87 -5.35
N VAL A 257 19.59 5.43 -6.06
CA VAL A 257 18.94 6.70 -5.76
C VAL A 257 17.44 6.48 -5.67
N GLY A 258 16.86 6.81 -4.51
CA GLY A 258 15.42 6.63 -4.25
C GLY A 258 14.95 5.18 -4.33
N THR A 259 13.63 5.02 -4.37
CA THR A 259 12.95 3.75 -4.62
C THR A 259 12.90 3.46 -6.13
N PRO A 260 12.60 2.20 -6.53
CA PRO A 260 12.42 1.86 -7.93
C PRO A 260 11.37 2.74 -8.62
N ALA A 261 11.64 3.12 -9.86
CA ALA A 261 10.75 3.96 -10.66
C ALA A 261 9.51 3.20 -11.15
N PHE A 262 9.68 1.91 -11.47
CA PHE A 262 8.59 1.03 -11.91
C PHE A 262 9.01 -0.45 -11.84
N TYR A 263 8.03 -1.35 -11.94
CA TYR A 263 8.20 -2.81 -11.91
C TYR A 263 7.84 -3.42 -13.26
N GLU A 264 8.74 -4.23 -13.80
CA GLU A 264 8.62 -4.84 -15.11
C GLU A 264 8.19 -6.30 -15.00
N PRO A 265 7.09 -6.72 -15.63
CA PRO A 265 6.86 -8.12 -15.98
C PRO A 265 7.68 -8.47 -17.21
N LEU A 266 8.43 -9.57 -17.19
CA LEU A 266 9.25 -9.99 -18.32
C LEU A 266 8.64 -11.25 -18.94
N ALA A 267 8.45 -11.21 -20.25
CA ALA A 267 7.79 -12.28 -21.00
C ALA A 267 8.64 -12.73 -22.20
N PHE A 268 8.35 -13.93 -22.71
CA PHE A 268 8.86 -14.34 -24.01
C PHE A 268 8.07 -13.61 -25.09
N ALA A 269 8.74 -13.27 -26.20
CA ALA A 269 8.11 -12.58 -27.31
C ALA A 269 8.06 -13.44 -28.57
N LEU A 270 6.93 -13.43 -29.28
CA LEU A 270 6.77 -14.03 -30.61
C LEU A 270 6.35 -12.97 -31.62
N ASP A 271 6.87 -13.05 -32.84
CA ASP A 271 6.58 -12.06 -33.87
C ASP A 271 5.25 -12.31 -34.58
N LYS A 272 4.37 -11.29 -34.59
CA LYS A 272 3.07 -11.33 -35.26
C LYS A 272 3.18 -11.45 -36.79
N SER A 273 4.32 -11.09 -37.38
CA SER A 273 4.58 -11.24 -38.81
C SER A 273 4.81 -12.71 -39.23
N ARG A 274 5.00 -13.62 -38.27
CA ARG A 274 5.23 -15.04 -38.52
C ARG A 274 3.90 -15.80 -38.69
N ALA A 275 4.01 -17.08 -39.07
CA ALA A 275 2.88 -18.02 -39.11
C ALA A 275 2.04 -17.96 -37.82
N PRO A 276 0.77 -18.44 -37.85
CA PRO A 276 -0.05 -18.52 -36.63
C PRO A 276 0.75 -19.11 -35.48
N ALA A 277 0.69 -18.48 -34.31
CA ALA A 277 1.49 -18.85 -33.15
C ALA A 277 0.63 -19.05 -31.90
N ASP A 278 -0.69 -19.18 -32.06
CA ASP A 278 -1.63 -19.34 -30.96
C ASP A 278 -1.32 -20.63 -30.17
N GLN A 279 -0.95 -21.72 -30.86
CA GLN A 279 -0.59 -22.97 -30.18
C GLN A 279 0.80 -22.89 -29.55
N MET A 280 1.75 -22.25 -30.24
CA MET A 280 3.07 -21.99 -29.66
C MET A 280 2.97 -21.16 -28.39
N LEU A 281 2.20 -20.08 -28.42
CA LEU A 281 1.99 -19.19 -27.28
C LEU A 281 1.34 -19.94 -26.10
N ALA A 282 0.27 -20.69 -26.36
CA ALA A 282 -0.37 -21.51 -25.34
C ALA A 282 0.59 -22.54 -24.73
N ARG A 283 1.39 -23.23 -25.57
CA ARG A 283 2.37 -24.20 -25.08
C ARG A 283 3.50 -23.55 -24.29
N LEU A 284 3.95 -22.36 -24.69
CA LEU A 284 4.96 -21.62 -23.93
C LEU A 284 4.43 -21.20 -22.56
N ASN A 285 3.18 -20.73 -22.45
CA ASN A 285 2.56 -20.44 -21.15
C ASN A 285 2.42 -21.70 -20.30
N GLU A 286 2.07 -22.85 -20.88
CA GLU A 286 2.09 -24.13 -20.16
C GLU A 286 3.50 -24.48 -19.66
N VAL A 287 4.54 -24.30 -20.48
CA VAL A 287 5.93 -24.54 -20.08
C VAL A 287 6.35 -23.63 -18.92
N ILE A 288 6.02 -22.34 -18.99
CA ILE A 288 6.30 -21.37 -17.90
C ILE A 288 5.58 -21.82 -16.62
N ALA A 289 4.30 -22.18 -16.71
CA ALA A 289 3.54 -22.69 -15.57
C ALA A 289 4.12 -24.00 -15.01
N GLU A 290 4.59 -24.91 -15.85
CA GLU A 290 5.29 -26.13 -15.42
C GLU A 290 6.60 -25.80 -14.70
N MET A 291 7.39 -24.85 -15.22
CA MET A 291 8.67 -24.44 -14.62
C MET A 291 8.50 -23.67 -13.30
N HIS A 292 7.40 -22.94 -13.12
CA HIS A 292 7.01 -22.42 -11.81
C HIS A 292 6.58 -23.56 -10.88
N GLY A 293 5.71 -24.45 -11.36
CA GLY A 293 5.11 -25.51 -10.55
C GLY A 293 6.11 -26.55 -10.03
N ASP A 294 7.25 -26.75 -10.71
CA ASP A 294 8.30 -27.66 -10.27
C ASP A 294 9.55 -26.97 -9.68
N GLY A 295 9.54 -25.64 -9.57
CA GLY A 295 10.62 -24.84 -8.97
C GLY A 295 11.81 -24.56 -9.89
N THR A 296 11.79 -25.01 -11.14
CA THR A 296 12.91 -24.79 -12.08
C THR A 296 13.21 -23.31 -12.30
N LEU A 297 12.18 -22.47 -12.44
CA LEU A 297 12.35 -21.03 -12.60
C LEU A 297 12.97 -20.40 -11.35
N ALA A 298 12.48 -20.78 -10.16
CA ALA A 298 12.98 -20.31 -8.87
C ALA A 298 14.47 -20.69 -8.66
N ASP A 299 14.84 -21.92 -9.00
CA ASP A 299 16.23 -22.41 -8.89
C ASP A 299 17.17 -21.63 -9.84
N LEU A 300 16.76 -21.42 -11.09
CA LEU A 300 17.52 -20.63 -12.07
C LEU A 300 17.64 -19.17 -11.62
N SER A 301 16.56 -18.61 -11.10
CA SER A 301 16.51 -17.23 -10.61
C SER A 301 17.46 -17.04 -9.44
N THR A 302 17.38 -17.93 -8.45
CA THR A 302 18.30 -17.96 -7.30
C THR A 302 19.75 -18.17 -7.73
N GLN A 303 20.01 -18.99 -8.75
CA GLN A 303 21.37 -19.22 -9.26
C GLN A 303 22.00 -17.94 -9.84
N TYR A 304 21.25 -17.16 -10.63
CA TYR A 304 21.80 -16.01 -11.36
C TYR A 304 21.63 -14.67 -10.64
N TYR A 305 20.59 -14.54 -9.82
CA TYR A 305 20.26 -13.30 -9.10
C TYR A 305 20.44 -13.41 -7.58
N GLY A 306 20.64 -14.62 -7.03
CA GLY A 306 20.77 -14.85 -5.59
C GLY A 306 19.45 -14.85 -4.82
N ILE A 307 18.34 -14.53 -5.49
CA ILE A 307 16.97 -14.45 -4.96
C ILE A 307 15.99 -14.97 -6.02
N ASP A 308 14.82 -15.44 -5.60
CA ASP A 308 13.75 -15.83 -6.52
C ASP A 308 12.90 -14.61 -6.91
N ILE A 309 13.18 -14.05 -8.09
CA ILE A 309 12.38 -12.98 -8.71
C ILE A 309 11.35 -13.48 -9.73
N THR A 310 11.00 -14.78 -9.72
CA THR A 310 10.11 -15.35 -10.75
C THR A 310 8.64 -15.10 -10.47
N THR A 311 8.28 -14.75 -9.24
CA THR A 311 6.97 -14.24 -8.85
C THR A 311 7.02 -12.72 -8.74
N LEU A 312 5.90 -12.04 -8.98
CA LEU A 312 5.84 -10.58 -8.87
C LEU A 312 6.02 -10.22 -7.39
N ILE A 313 7.17 -9.62 -7.09
CA ILE A 313 7.44 -8.95 -5.82
C ILE A 313 7.42 -7.45 -6.12
N THR A 314 6.28 -6.79 -5.91
CA THR A 314 6.20 -5.32 -5.85
C THR A 314 6.91 -4.81 -4.58
N PRO A 315 7.37 -3.54 -4.50
CA PRO A 315 7.79 -2.98 -3.22
C PRO A 315 6.51 -2.70 -2.45
N GLU A 316 6.05 -3.62 -1.64
CA GLU A 316 6.54 -3.70 -0.28
C GLU A 316 8.04 -3.90 -0.11
N GLU A 317 8.69 -2.87 0.43
CA GLU A 317 9.97 -3.04 1.09
C GLU A 317 9.74 -3.67 2.48
N GLY A 318 10.22 -4.89 2.77
CA GLY A 318 10.94 -5.77 1.86
C GLY A 318 11.38 -7.08 2.50
N GLU A 319 11.76 -8.03 1.64
CA GLU A 319 12.67 -9.12 1.99
C GLU A 319 14.05 -8.82 1.39
N ALA A 320 14.99 -8.54 2.29
CA ALA A 320 16.43 -8.67 2.05
C ALA A 320 16.76 -10.09 1.54
N PRO A 321 17.90 -10.33 0.85
CA PRO A 321 18.26 -11.67 0.40
C PRO A 321 18.16 -12.63 1.58
N ALA A 322 17.42 -13.74 1.44
CA ALA A 322 17.20 -14.71 2.51
C ALA A 322 18.50 -14.96 3.29
N PRO A 323 18.65 -14.38 4.49
CA PRO A 323 19.81 -14.62 5.31
C PRO A 323 19.67 -16.05 5.81
N VAL A 324 20.78 -16.78 5.82
CA VAL A 324 20.84 -18.05 6.53
C VAL A 324 20.40 -17.79 7.97
N GLY A 325 19.21 -18.28 8.36
CA GLY A 325 18.49 -17.95 9.59
C GLY A 325 19.41 -17.65 10.78
N GLY A 326 19.38 -16.39 11.23
CA GLY A 326 20.20 -15.90 12.33
C GLY A 326 19.72 -16.35 13.71
N GLY A 327 18.47 -16.83 13.82
CA GLY A 327 17.79 -17.05 15.09
C GLY A 327 17.71 -15.77 15.93
N GLY A 328 17.36 -15.91 17.21
CA GLY A 328 17.35 -14.80 18.17
C GLY A 328 15.99 -14.18 18.44
N THR A 329 16.00 -13.20 19.34
CA THR A 329 14.80 -12.55 19.88
C THR A 329 14.61 -11.17 19.25
N PHE A 330 13.53 -11.00 18.49
CA PHE A 330 13.08 -9.68 18.05
C PHE A 330 12.33 -8.98 19.19
N ILE A 331 12.60 -7.70 19.42
CA ILE A 331 12.02 -6.97 20.55
C ILE A 331 11.38 -5.71 19.99
N PHE A 332 10.06 -5.64 20.04
CA PHE A 332 9.29 -4.52 19.55
C PHE A 332 8.79 -3.67 20.73
N GLY A 333 9.14 -2.38 20.76
CA GLY A 333 8.67 -1.44 21.77
C GLY A 333 7.28 -0.91 21.42
N ARG A 334 6.35 -0.95 22.38
CA ARG A 334 4.98 -0.43 22.24
C ARG A 334 4.59 0.50 23.38
N GLY A 335 3.61 1.36 23.16
CA GLY A 335 3.16 2.35 24.15
C GLY A 335 2.16 1.78 25.16
N GLY A 336 1.27 0.88 24.71
CA GLY A 336 0.28 0.21 25.54
C GLY A 336 0.58 -1.26 25.80
N ASP A 337 -0.11 -1.85 26.78
CA ASP A 337 -0.22 -3.30 26.88
C ASP A 337 -1.46 -3.79 26.12
N SER A 338 -1.50 -5.08 25.76
CA SER A 338 -2.68 -5.69 25.14
C SER A 338 -3.85 -5.72 26.13
N VAL A 339 -5.09 -5.70 25.63
CA VAL A 339 -6.28 -5.85 26.50
C VAL A 339 -6.53 -7.32 26.79
N GLN A 340 -6.42 -8.17 25.76
CA GLN A 340 -6.50 -9.64 25.82
C GLN A 340 -6.07 -10.23 24.46
N LEU A 341 -5.85 -11.55 24.40
CA LEU A 341 -5.35 -12.29 23.25
C LEU A 341 -6.39 -13.26 22.64
N ASP A 342 -7.67 -12.98 22.85
CA ASP A 342 -8.77 -13.51 22.02
C ASP A 342 -9.20 -12.38 21.06
N PRO A 343 -8.86 -12.47 19.76
CA PRO A 343 -9.06 -11.37 18.82
C PRO A 343 -10.54 -11.04 18.61
N ALA A 344 -11.45 -11.97 18.89
CA ALA A 344 -12.89 -11.79 18.68
C ALA A 344 -13.55 -10.81 19.68
N LEU A 345 -12.86 -10.42 20.76
CA LEU A 345 -13.40 -9.51 21.79
C LEU A 345 -12.62 -8.20 21.96
N VAL A 346 -11.67 -7.90 21.08
CA VAL A 346 -10.85 -6.67 21.13
C VAL A 346 -11.01 -5.83 19.89
N THR A 347 -10.67 -4.56 20.03
CA THR A 347 -10.72 -3.55 18.95
C THR A 347 -9.47 -2.69 18.91
N ASP A 348 -8.43 -3.08 19.64
CA ASP A 348 -7.20 -2.33 19.79
C ASP A 348 -6.02 -3.00 19.07
N SER A 349 -5.15 -2.18 18.48
CA SER A 349 -3.99 -2.64 17.73
C SER A 349 -2.91 -3.31 18.58
N GLU A 350 -2.84 -3.03 19.89
CA GLU A 350 -1.82 -3.65 20.76
C GLU A 350 -2.12 -5.12 21.02
N SER A 351 -3.40 -5.50 21.03
CA SER A 351 -3.85 -6.89 21.04
C SER A 351 -3.63 -7.55 19.68
N PHE A 352 -4.04 -6.92 18.58
CA PHE A 352 -3.94 -7.49 17.22
C PHE A 352 -2.50 -7.80 16.79
N ARG A 353 -1.56 -6.92 17.15
CA ARG A 353 -0.13 -7.13 16.89
C ARG A 353 0.42 -8.45 17.44
N VAL A 354 -0.17 -8.95 18.52
CA VAL A 354 0.19 -10.26 19.11
C VAL A 354 -0.66 -11.37 18.49
N THR A 355 -1.99 -11.19 18.43
CA THR A 355 -2.89 -12.26 17.99
C THR A 355 -2.67 -12.66 16.53
N GLY A 356 -2.32 -11.72 15.64
CA GLY A 356 -1.97 -12.01 14.25
C GLY A 356 -0.74 -12.91 14.09
N GLN A 357 0.07 -13.06 15.14
CA GLN A 357 1.21 -13.99 15.14
C GLN A 357 0.82 -15.39 15.62
N CYS A 358 -0.24 -15.51 16.43
CA CYS A 358 -0.66 -16.80 16.97
C CYS A 358 -1.85 -17.42 16.24
N LEU A 359 -2.71 -16.63 15.63
CA LEU A 359 -3.96 -17.08 15.02
C LEU A 359 -4.00 -16.63 13.56
N GLU A 360 -4.68 -17.42 12.72
CA GLU A 360 -4.88 -17.08 11.31
C GLU A 360 -6.38 -17.07 10.97
N PRO A 361 -6.84 -16.16 10.09
CA PRO A 361 -8.20 -16.18 9.57
C PRO A 361 -8.34 -17.14 8.38
N LEU A 362 -9.57 -17.29 7.87
CA LEU A 362 -9.81 -18.14 6.70
C LEU A 362 -9.16 -17.56 5.44
N TYR A 363 -9.26 -16.26 5.28
CA TYR A 363 -8.47 -15.48 4.33
C TYR A 363 -7.48 -14.63 5.12
N GLN A 364 -6.53 -14.01 4.45
CA GLN A 364 -5.70 -12.96 5.04
C GLN A 364 -5.56 -11.84 4.03
N TYR A 365 -4.99 -10.70 4.41
CA TYR A 365 -4.62 -9.71 3.43
C TYR A 365 -3.29 -10.09 2.80
N GLU A 366 -3.15 -9.81 1.52
CA GLU A 366 -1.84 -9.78 0.90
C GLU A 366 -0.91 -8.88 1.75
N PRO A 367 0.37 -9.28 1.94
CA PRO A 367 1.41 -8.40 2.47
C PRO A 367 1.18 -6.94 2.06
N GLY A 368 1.29 -5.99 3.01
CA GLY A 368 1.19 -4.52 2.85
C GLY A 368 -0.05 -3.96 2.12
N SER A 369 -1.02 -4.80 1.83
CA SER A 369 -2.19 -4.51 1.01
C SER A 369 -3.47 -4.77 1.82
N THR A 370 -4.62 -4.55 1.20
CA THR A 370 -5.91 -4.94 1.76
C THR A 370 -6.69 -5.85 0.83
N VAL A 371 -6.00 -6.49 -0.13
CA VAL A 371 -6.59 -7.49 -1.02
C VAL A 371 -6.69 -8.82 -0.27
N PRO A 372 -7.88 -9.40 -0.10
CA PRO A 372 -8.03 -10.71 0.54
C PRO A 372 -7.45 -11.82 -0.33
N ILE A 373 -6.58 -12.63 0.25
CA ILE A 373 -5.96 -13.82 -0.36
C ILE A 373 -6.22 -15.08 0.49
N PRO A 374 -6.16 -16.28 -0.10
CA PRO A 374 -6.32 -17.54 0.63
C PRO A 374 -5.33 -17.71 1.80
N ALA A 375 -5.82 -18.18 2.96
CA ALA A 375 -5.01 -18.51 4.15
C ALA A 375 -5.36 -19.92 4.65
N LEU A 376 -6.13 -20.04 5.75
CA LEU A 376 -6.65 -21.33 6.23
C LEU A 376 -7.71 -21.93 5.32
N ALA A 377 -8.41 -21.11 4.53
CA ALA A 377 -9.21 -21.53 3.39
C ALA A 377 -8.41 -21.32 2.10
N THR A 378 -8.37 -22.34 1.24
CA THR A 378 -7.67 -22.29 -0.06
C THR A 378 -8.54 -21.67 -1.17
N GLU A 379 -9.87 -21.73 -1.03
CA GLU A 379 -10.84 -21.14 -1.95
C GLU A 379 -12.18 -20.94 -1.22
N CYS A 380 -12.92 -19.88 -1.54
CA CYS A 380 -14.31 -19.66 -1.13
C CYS A 380 -15.13 -19.22 -2.34
N THR A 381 -16.06 -20.06 -2.80
CA THR A 381 -16.87 -19.81 -3.99
C THR A 381 -18.29 -19.37 -3.60
N PRO A 382 -18.80 -18.23 -4.11
CA PRO A 382 -20.19 -17.82 -3.90
C PRO A 382 -21.18 -18.57 -4.81
N SER A 383 -22.44 -18.67 -4.38
CA SER A 383 -23.58 -18.98 -5.24
C SER A 383 -23.85 -17.84 -6.24
N GLU A 384 -24.70 -18.08 -7.24
CA GLU A 384 -25.05 -17.08 -8.27
C GLU A 384 -25.62 -15.77 -7.67
N ASP A 385 -26.28 -15.86 -6.52
CA ASP A 385 -26.83 -14.72 -5.78
C ASP A 385 -25.96 -14.30 -4.58
N ALA A 386 -24.77 -14.88 -4.40
CA ALA A 386 -23.85 -14.62 -3.29
C ALA A 386 -24.46 -14.76 -1.88
N THR A 387 -25.51 -15.57 -1.74
CA THR A 387 -26.14 -15.89 -0.44
C THR A 387 -25.63 -17.20 0.16
N GLU A 388 -24.93 -18.03 -0.60
CA GLU A 388 -24.21 -19.19 -0.07
C GLU A 388 -22.74 -19.11 -0.48
N TRP A 389 -21.83 -19.39 0.45
CA TRP A 389 -20.39 -19.43 0.20
C TRP A 389 -19.85 -20.78 0.63
N THR A 390 -19.17 -21.49 -0.28
CA THR A 390 -18.53 -22.78 0.02
C THR A 390 -17.03 -22.60 0.04
N CYS A 391 -16.42 -22.87 1.20
CA CYS A 391 -15.00 -22.68 1.44
C CYS A 391 -14.29 -24.02 1.60
N ALA A 392 -13.27 -24.25 0.78
CA ALA A 392 -12.34 -25.36 0.92
C ALA A 392 -11.23 -24.97 1.92
N LEU A 393 -10.98 -25.84 2.89
CA LEU A 393 -10.00 -25.62 3.95
C LEU A 393 -8.66 -26.29 3.63
N ARG A 394 -7.58 -25.69 4.13
CA ARG A 394 -6.24 -26.25 4.06
C ARG A 394 -6.15 -27.52 4.90
N GLU A 395 -5.67 -28.59 4.29
CA GLU A 395 -5.41 -29.85 4.99
C GLU A 395 -4.06 -29.82 5.70
N GLY A 396 -3.92 -30.63 6.76
CA GLY A 396 -2.63 -30.84 7.45
C GLY A 396 -2.21 -29.72 8.40
N VAL A 397 -3.08 -28.74 8.67
CA VAL A 397 -2.85 -27.67 9.63
C VAL A 397 -3.20 -28.15 11.05
N SER A 398 -2.37 -27.79 12.03
CA SER A 398 -2.59 -28.06 13.44
C SER A 398 -2.55 -26.78 14.27
N PHE A 399 -3.40 -26.74 15.30
CA PHE A 399 -3.29 -25.73 16.35
C PHE A 399 -2.03 -25.97 17.19
N HIS A 400 -1.57 -24.94 17.89
CA HIS A 400 -0.40 -25.00 18.77
C HIS A 400 -0.53 -26.01 19.91
N ASP A 401 -1.74 -26.40 20.28
CA ASP A 401 -2.03 -27.44 21.27
C ASP A 401 -2.01 -28.88 20.70
N GLY A 402 -1.76 -29.02 19.39
CA GLY A 402 -1.67 -30.27 18.67
C GLY A 402 -3.01 -30.83 18.16
N THR A 403 -4.13 -30.13 18.38
CA THR A 403 -5.42 -30.50 17.77
C THR A 403 -5.44 -30.11 16.28
N PRO A 404 -6.18 -30.84 15.41
CA PRO A 404 -6.24 -30.53 13.99
C PRO A 404 -7.12 -29.30 13.73
N PHE A 405 -6.73 -28.47 12.77
CA PHE A 405 -7.63 -27.48 12.17
C PHE A 405 -8.51 -28.16 11.10
N ASN A 406 -9.82 -27.94 11.17
CA ASN A 406 -10.82 -28.54 10.28
C ASN A 406 -12.13 -27.73 10.28
N ALA A 407 -13.12 -28.20 9.52
CA ALA A 407 -14.42 -27.55 9.39
C ALA A 407 -15.18 -27.39 10.72
N ASP A 408 -15.06 -28.35 11.65
CA ASP A 408 -15.70 -28.27 12.97
C ASP A 408 -15.14 -27.10 13.79
N ALA A 409 -13.84 -26.80 13.69
CA ALA A 409 -13.22 -25.67 14.36
C ALA A 409 -13.74 -24.32 13.82
N VAL A 410 -13.95 -24.22 12.51
CA VAL A 410 -14.56 -23.04 11.88
C VAL A 410 -15.99 -22.85 12.36
N VAL A 411 -16.81 -23.90 12.30
CA VAL A 411 -18.20 -23.86 12.79
C VAL A 411 -18.24 -23.43 14.25
N TYR A 412 -17.42 -24.03 15.12
CA TYR A 412 -17.37 -23.70 16.54
C TYR A 412 -17.10 -22.21 16.78
N ASN A 413 -16.11 -21.62 16.09
CA ASN A 413 -15.76 -20.21 16.29
C ASN A 413 -16.87 -19.28 15.83
N PHE A 414 -17.40 -19.46 14.62
CA PHE A 414 -18.49 -18.63 14.11
C PHE A 414 -19.78 -18.78 14.91
N GLU A 415 -20.12 -19.99 15.37
CA GLU A 415 -21.29 -20.20 16.23
C GLU A 415 -21.09 -19.59 17.62
N ARG A 416 -19.87 -19.66 18.19
CA ARG A 416 -19.53 -18.97 19.44
C ARG A 416 -19.76 -17.47 19.32
N TRP A 417 -19.32 -16.85 18.22
CA TRP A 417 -19.48 -15.41 18.02
C TRP A 417 -20.95 -15.04 17.77
N ARG A 418 -21.68 -15.87 17.01
CA ARG A 418 -23.05 -15.60 16.59
C ARG A 418 -24.09 -15.79 17.70
N PHE A 419 -24.03 -16.89 18.43
CA PHE A 419 -25.12 -17.32 19.29
C PHE A 419 -24.92 -16.89 20.74
N THR A 420 -25.83 -16.07 21.25
CA THR A 420 -25.75 -15.54 22.62
C THR A 420 -26.00 -16.60 23.70
N ASP A 421 -26.56 -17.75 23.32
CA ASP A 421 -26.76 -18.91 24.20
C ASP A 421 -25.68 -20.00 24.04
N HIS A 422 -24.68 -19.79 23.17
CA HIS A 422 -23.55 -20.71 23.04
C HIS A 422 -22.80 -20.82 24.39
N PRO A 423 -22.40 -22.03 24.84
CA PRO A 423 -21.78 -22.21 26.16
C PRO A 423 -20.50 -21.40 26.43
N HIS A 424 -19.84 -20.92 25.37
CA HIS A 424 -18.61 -20.12 25.41
C HIS A 424 -18.79 -18.70 24.86
N HIS A 425 -20.05 -18.24 24.73
CA HIS A 425 -20.41 -16.85 24.52
C HIS A 425 -20.78 -16.25 25.87
N TYR A 426 -19.81 -15.67 26.57
CA TYR A 426 -20.00 -15.25 27.95
C TYR A 426 -20.63 -13.85 28.03
N PRO A 427 -21.65 -13.62 28.89
CA PRO A 427 -22.26 -12.28 29.03
C PRO A 427 -21.32 -11.17 29.51
N SER A 428 -20.14 -11.53 30.03
CA SER A 428 -19.06 -10.63 30.42
C SER A 428 -18.24 -10.13 29.23
N GLN A 429 -18.34 -10.79 28.08
CA GLN A 429 -17.58 -10.53 26.86
C GLN A 429 -18.45 -9.79 25.83
N VAL A 430 -17.80 -9.07 24.92
CA VAL A 430 -18.48 -8.27 23.88
C VAL A 430 -17.85 -8.61 22.53
N PHE A 431 -18.64 -9.16 21.61
CA PHE A 431 -18.23 -9.49 20.24
C PHE A 431 -18.61 -8.37 19.27
N GLU A 432 -18.09 -7.16 19.54
CA GLU A 432 -18.50 -5.91 18.87
C GLU A 432 -18.39 -6.00 17.34
N TYR A 433 -17.26 -6.50 16.84
CA TYR A 433 -17.03 -6.66 15.41
C TYR A 433 -17.91 -7.73 14.76
N TYR A 434 -18.26 -8.81 15.49
CA TYR A 434 -19.18 -9.79 14.93
C TYR A 434 -20.56 -9.16 14.71
N GLU A 435 -21.08 -8.48 15.74
CA GLU A 435 -22.37 -7.78 15.65
C GLU A 435 -22.40 -6.82 14.45
N TYR A 436 -21.29 -6.11 14.23
CA TYR A 436 -21.20 -5.13 13.16
C TYR A 436 -21.03 -5.78 11.77
N MET A 437 -19.96 -6.55 11.56
CA MET A 437 -19.59 -7.10 10.24
C MET A 437 -20.61 -8.12 9.73
N TRP A 438 -21.32 -8.76 10.65
CA TRP A 438 -22.32 -9.78 10.35
C TRP A 438 -23.74 -9.36 10.71
N GLY A 439 -23.99 -8.07 10.96
CA GLY A 439 -25.35 -7.50 11.04
C GLY A 439 -26.17 -7.83 12.29
N GLY A 440 -25.60 -8.56 13.26
CA GLY A 440 -26.19 -8.82 14.56
C GLY A 440 -25.92 -10.24 15.09
N PHE A 441 -26.44 -10.54 16.28
CA PHE A 441 -26.39 -11.88 16.88
C PHE A 441 -27.65 -12.71 16.57
N ASP A 442 -27.58 -14.01 16.82
CA ASP A 442 -28.71 -14.95 16.74
C ASP A 442 -29.47 -14.87 15.39
N ASP A 443 -30.75 -14.47 15.43
CA ASP A 443 -31.65 -14.31 14.28
C ASP A 443 -31.40 -12.99 13.51
N ALA A 444 -30.71 -12.02 14.11
CA ALA A 444 -30.37 -10.75 13.45
C ALA A 444 -29.12 -10.87 12.56
N SER A 445 -28.27 -11.87 12.82
CA SER A 445 -27.08 -12.17 12.04
C SER A 445 -27.40 -12.37 10.55
N THR A 446 -26.63 -11.72 9.68
CA THR A 446 -26.56 -11.94 8.24
C THR A 446 -26.19 -13.39 7.95
N ILE A 447 -25.23 -13.96 8.69
CA ILE A 447 -24.95 -15.40 8.65
C ILE A 447 -26.11 -16.13 9.33
N THR A 448 -26.83 -16.95 8.56
CA THR A 448 -27.94 -17.79 9.02
C THR A 448 -27.53 -19.23 9.33
N SER A 449 -26.44 -19.72 8.72
CA SER A 449 -25.92 -21.07 8.89
C SER A 449 -24.41 -21.11 8.61
N VAL A 450 -23.67 -21.90 9.39
CA VAL A 450 -22.28 -22.32 9.11
C VAL A 450 -22.24 -23.84 9.27
N GLU A 451 -22.00 -24.56 8.19
CA GLU A 451 -22.12 -26.03 8.15
C GLU A 451 -20.81 -26.67 7.68
N ALA A 452 -20.31 -27.63 8.45
CA ALA A 452 -19.29 -28.56 7.97
C ALA A 452 -19.94 -29.55 7.00
N LEU A 453 -19.64 -29.44 5.70
CA LEU A 453 -20.10 -30.39 4.68
C LEU A 453 -19.30 -31.69 4.74
N ASP A 454 -18.02 -31.56 5.06
CA ASP A 454 -17.08 -32.62 5.41
C ASP A 454 -15.95 -32.04 6.27
N GLU A 455 -14.86 -32.80 6.48
CA GLU A 455 -13.76 -32.41 7.36
C GLU A 455 -13.04 -31.13 6.91
N TYR A 456 -13.00 -30.84 5.60
CA TYR A 456 -12.24 -29.71 5.03
C TYR A 456 -13.09 -28.82 4.12
N THR A 457 -14.42 -28.85 4.29
CA THR A 457 -15.34 -28.01 3.51
C THR A 457 -16.38 -27.40 4.43
N VAL A 458 -16.45 -26.06 4.45
CA VAL A 458 -17.43 -25.29 5.24
C VAL A 458 -18.36 -24.54 4.28
N LYS A 459 -19.66 -24.54 4.58
CA LYS A 459 -20.65 -23.72 3.87
C LYS A 459 -21.22 -22.65 4.79
N PHE A 460 -21.13 -21.40 4.36
CA PHE A 460 -21.85 -20.27 4.96
C PHE A 460 -23.14 -20.02 4.18
N THR A 461 -24.24 -19.74 4.88
CA THR A 461 -25.51 -19.30 4.28
C THR A 461 -25.92 -17.96 4.87
N LEU A 462 -26.22 -16.99 4.02
CA LEU A 462 -26.53 -15.61 4.37
C LEU A 462 -28.02 -15.31 4.11
N ASN A 463 -28.62 -14.40 4.88
CA ASN A 463 -30.00 -13.94 4.63
C ASN A 463 -30.10 -12.91 3.49
N ALA A 464 -28.96 -12.32 3.10
CA ALA A 464 -28.80 -11.38 2.00
C ALA A 464 -27.35 -11.46 1.48
N PRO A 465 -27.09 -11.04 0.23
CA PRO A 465 -25.73 -10.93 -0.28
C PRO A 465 -24.91 -9.95 0.57
N LEU A 466 -23.64 -10.24 0.78
CA LEU A 466 -22.69 -9.38 1.48
C LEU A 466 -21.43 -9.26 0.63
N ALA A 467 -21.29 -8.13 -0.07
CA ALA A 467 -20.16 -7.88 -0.96
C ALA A 467 -18.78 -7.97 -0.26
N PRO A 468 -18.57 -7.43 0.97
CA PRO A 468 -17.29 -7.54 1.66
C PRO A 468 -17.05 -8.91 2.33
N PHE A 469 -17.72 -9.99 1.92
CA PHE A 469 -17.64 -11.30 2.61
C PHE A 469 -16.19 -11.80 2.76
N LEU A 470 -15.40 -11.80 1.67
CA LEU A 470 -14.00 -12.26 1.72
C LEU A 470 -13.10 -11.30 2.50
N ALA A 471 -13.33 -9.99 2.39
CA ALA A 471 -12.63 -8.99 3.19
C ALA A 471 -12.91 -9.21 4.69
N ASN A 472 -14.17 -9.44 5.08
CA ASN A 472 -14.49 -9.77 6.45
C ASN A 472 -13.81 -11.07 6.89
N LEU A 473 -13.78 -12.12 6.06
CA LEU A 473 -13.06 -13.35 6.38
C LEU A 473 -11.54 -13.19 6.52
N ALA A 474 -10.96 -12.10 6.01
CA ALA A 474 -9.54 -11.77 6.12
C ALA A 474 -9.18 -10.96 7.37
N MET A 475 -10.17 -10.46 8.12
CA MET A 475 -9.91 -9.72 9.35
C MET A 475 -9.42 -10.65 10.46
N ASP A 476 -8.31 -10.28 11.12
CA ASP A 476 -7.73 -10.95 12.29
C ASP A 476 -8.70 -11.20 13.44
N ILE A 477 -9.70 -10.34 13.58
CA ILE A 477 -10.78 -10.49 14.58
C ILE A 477 -11.56 -11.79 14.40
N PHE A 478 -11.61 -12.31 13.17
CA PHE A 478 -12.21 -13.59 12.81
C PHE A 478 -11.17 -14.70 12.60
N ALA A 479 -9.98 -14.54 13.16
CA ALA A 479 -8.99 -15.61 13.22
C ALA A 479 -9.47 -16.80 14.05
N ILE A 480 -9.14 -18.01 13.61
CA ILE A 480 -9.70 -19.24 14.18
C ILE A 480 -8.92 -19.63 15.44
N SER A 481 -9.59 -19.59 16.58
CA SER A 481 -9.05 -20.04 17.88
C SER A 481 -9.25 -21.54 18.07
N SER A 482 -8.34 -22.23 18.76
CA SER A 482 -8.52 -23.64 19.12
C SER A 482 -9.79 -23.82 19.98
N PRO A 483 -10.78 -24.62 19.54
CA PRO A 483 -11.94 -24.96 20.36
C PRO A 483 -11.54 -25.63 21.68
N ALA A 484 -10.51 -26.47 21.66
CA ALA A 484 -10.04 -27.17 22.86
C ALA A 484 -9.45 -26.20 23.90
N ALA A 485 -8.73 -25.16 23.45
CA ALA A 485 -8.22 -24.12 24.34
C ALA A 485 -9.36 -23.29 24.94
N ILE A 486 -10.34 -22.87 24.13
CA ILE A 486 -11.52 -22.13 24.62
C ILE A 486 -12.29 -22.96 25.65
N GLU A 487 -12.54 -24.25 25.40
CA GLU A 487 -13.21 -25.13 26.35
C GLU A 487 -12.41 -25.34 27.65
N GLN A 488 -11.08 -25.41 27.54
CA GLN A 488 -10.21 -25.61 28.69
C GLN A 488 -10.16 -24.39 29.60
N TYR A 489 -10.03 -23.19 29.04
CA TYR A 489 -9.82 -21.95 29.79
C TYR A 489 -11.10 -21.15 30.03
N GLY A 490 -12.15 -21.36 29.23
CA GLY A 490 -13.44 -20.68 29.37
C GLY A 490 -13.32 -19.16 29.25
N GLU A 491 -13.90 -18.41 30.19
CA GLU A 491 -13.80 -16.95 30.26
C GLU A 491 -12.35 -16.45 30.38
N ASP A 492 -11.44 -17.29 30.85
CA ASP A 492 -10.03 -16.92 31.02
C ASP A 492 -9.20 -17.09 29.73
N TYR A 493 -9.78 -17.59 28.62
CA TYR A 493 -9.08 -17.65 27.32
C TYR A 493 -8.68 -16.25 26.84
N GLY A 494 -7.47 -16.08 26.32
CA GLY A 494 -6.93 -14.79 25.92
C GLY A 494 -6.41 -13.91 27.06
N LEU A 495 -6.58 -14.29 28.33
CA LEU A 495 -6.01 -13.54 29.46
C LEU A 495 -4.53 -13.93 29.71
N PRO A 496 -3.76 -13.17 30.52
CA PRO A 496 -2.35 -13.46 30.77
C PRO A 496 -2.03 -14.90 31.22
N SER A 497 -3.00 -15.60 31.82
CA SER A 497 -2.85 -16.98 32.27
C SER A 497 -2.99 -18.06 31.19
N SER A 498 -3.52 -17.71 30.01
CA SER A 498 -3.84 -18.68 28.94
C SER A 498 -3.29 -18.25 27.58
N GLY A 499 -3.26 -16.95 27.30
CA GLY A 499 -2.80 -16.37 26.04
C GLY A 499 -3.64 -16.79 24.82
N CYS A 500 -3.01 -16.72 23.65
CA CYS A 500 -3.57 -17.13 22.36
C CYS A 500 -3.18 -18.60 22.05
N VAL A 501 -4.09 -19.35 21.43
CA VAL A 501 -3.83 -20.69 20.88
C VAL A 501 -4.51 -20.77 19.51
N GLY A 502 -3.71 -20.73 18.45
CA GLY A 502 -4.17 -20.73 17.06
C GLY A 502 -3.30 -21.62 16.18
N THR A 503 -3.24 -21.29 14.90
CA THR A 503 -2.47 -22.02 13.87
C THR A 503 -1.28 -21.24 13.34
N GLY A 504 -1.11 -19.99 13.79
CA GLY A 504 -0.17 -19.03 13.23
C GLY A 504 1.31 -19.33 13.50
N PRO A 505 2.20 -18.52 12.92
CA PRO A 505 3.65 -18.76 12.90
C PRO A 505 4.33 -18.80 14.27
N PHE A 506 3.75 -18.17 15.30
CA PHE A 506 4.32 -18.10 16.64
C PHE A 506 3.35 -18.57 17.73
N LYS A 507 3.88 -19.27 18.74
CA LYS A 507 3.13 -19.80 19.89
C LYS A 507 3.30 -18.90 21.11
N PHE A 508 2.21 -18.69 21.84
CA PHE A 508 2.25 -17.99 23.12
C PHE A 508 3.20 -18.65 24.13
N VAL A 509 4.04 -17.84 24.79
CA VAL A 509 4.94 -18.29 25.86
C VAL A 509 4.51 -17.69 27.20
N GLU A 510 4.52 -16.36 27.32
CA GLU A 510 4.13 -15.67 28.55
C GLU A 510 3.61 -14.25 28.30
N TRP A 511 2.84 -13.75 29.28
CA TRP A 511 2.43 -12.36 29.37
C TRP A 511 2.61 -11.87 30.80
N VAL A 512 3.50 -10.89 30.96
CA VAL A 512 3.69 -10.13 32.20
C VAL A 512 3.05 -8.76 32.02
N GLU A 513 1.86 -8.57 32.61
CA GLU A 513 1.05 -7.35 32.49
C GLU A 513 1.87 -6.08 32.77
N GLY A 514 1.78 -5.12 31.85
CA GLY A 514 2.47 -3.83 31.89
C GLY A 514 3.97 -3.89 31.64
N ASP A 515 4.53 -5.06 31.30
CA ASP A 515 5.97 -5.24 31.05
C ASP A 515 6.22 -5.82 29.65
N HIS A 516 5.79 -7.06 29.38
CA HIS A 516 5.99 -7.69 28.07
C HIS A 516 5.06 -8.88 27.77
N ILE A 517 4.95 -9.20 26.47
CA ILE A 517 4.41 -10.45 25.94
C ILE A 517 5.47 -11.13 25.10
N THR A 518 5.61 -12.45 25.25
CA THR A 518 6.57 -13.28 24.51
C THR A 518 5.85 -14.39 23.74
N VAL A 519 6.21 -14.55 22.47
CA VAL A 519 5.86 -15.72 21.65
C VAL A 519 7.11 -16.35 21.03
N GLU A 520 7.10 -17.66 20.82
CA GLU A 520 8.20 -18.43 20.21
C GLU A 520 7.79 -18.98 18.83
N ALA A 521 8.75 -19.17 17.93
CA ALA A 521 8.49 -19.76 16.61
C ALA A 521 7.79 -21.13 16.71
N TYR A 522 6.80 -21.35 15.86
CA TYR A 522 6.16 -22.65 15.70
C TYR A 522 6.91 -23.49 14.66
N ASP A 523 7.76 -24.41 15.13
CA ASP A 523 8.60 -25.24 14.26
C ASP A 523 7.80 -26.07 13.22
N ASP A 524 6.55 -26.42 13.52
CA ASP A 524 5.66 -27.19 12.65
C ASP A 524 4.62 -26.30 11.93
N TYR A 525 4.86 -24.98 11.83
CA TYR A 525 3.98 -24.06 11.10
C TYR A 525 3.82 -24.51 9.63
N TRP A 526 2.60 -24.47 9.13
CA TRP A 526 2.24 -25.10 7.86
C TRP A 526 2.86 -24.41 6.65
N ASP A 527 3.18 -23.11 6.76
CA ASP A 527 3.83 -22.31 5.71
C ASP A 527 5.35 -22.17 5.89
N GLY A 528 5.93 -22.98 6.78
CA GLY A 528 7.36 -22.99 7.05
C GLY A 528 7.76 -22.16 8.27
N ARG A 529 8.75 -22.64 9.01
CA ARG A 529 9.16 -22.03 10.28
C ARG A 529 9.60 -20.56 10.10
N PRO A 530 9.18 -19.63 10.98
CA PRO A 530 9.69 -18.27 11.00
C PRO A 530 11.21 -18.14 11.12
N GLN A 531 11.77 -17.01 10.67
CA GLN A 531 13.21 -16.77 10.62
C GLN A 531 13.84 -16.43 11.99
N ILE A 532 13.07 -15.85 12.90
CA ILE A 532 13.45 -15.55 14.29
C ILE A 532 12.95 -16.63 15.26
N ASP A 533 13.58 -16.73 16.44
CA ASP A 533 13.20 -17.72 17.46
C ASP A 533 12.07 -17.21 18.37
N GLU A 534 12.04 -15.91 18.63
CA GLU A 534 11.17 -15.30 19.63
C GLU A 534 10.82 -13.86 19.26
N ILE A 535 9.59 -13.44 19.56
CA ILE A 535 9.17 -12.03 19.54
C ILE A 535 8.83 -11.63 20.97
N VAL A 536 9.32 -10.46 21.39
CA VAL A 536 8.99 -9.82 22.65
C VAL A 536 8.39 -8.44 22.37
N TRP A 537 7.12 -8.25 22.69
CA TRP A 537 6.51 -6.92 22.72
C TRP A 537 6.69 -6.31 24.09
N ARG A 538 7.52 -5.26 24.19
CA ARG A 538 7.88 -4.60 25.44
C ARG A 538 7.10 -3.30 25.61
N VAL A 539 6.44 -3.16 26.76
CA VAL A 539 5.63 -1.98 27.10
C VAL A 539 6.54 -0.86 27.61
N ILE A 540 6.64 0.23 26.83
CA ILE A 540 7.37 1.46 27.16
C ILE A 540 6.45 2.65 26.88
N PRO A 541 5.64 3.09 27.87
CA PRO A 541 4.57 4.08 27.64
C PRO A 541 5.04 5.50 27.28
N ASP A 542 6.26 5.87 27.66
CA ASP A 542 6.81 7.20 27.36
C ASP A 542 7.52 7.16 26.00
N ASP A 543 7.05 7.95 25.04
CA ASP A 543 7.51 7.92 23.64
C ASP A 543 9.01 8.21 23.52
N SER A 544 9.49 9.26 24.22
CA SER A 544 10.92 9.59 24.23
C SER A 544 11.76 8.50 24.89
N ALA A 545 11.29 7.86 25.97
CA ALA A 545 12.00 6.74 26.57
C ALA A 545 12.03 5.51 25.64
N ARG A 546 10.98 5.27 24.85
CA ARG A 546 10.93 4.20 23.86
C ARG A 546 11.92 4.45 22.73
N PHE A 547 12.00 5.67 22.22
CA PHE A 547 13.03 6.03 21.23
C PHE A 547 14.45 5.92 21.79
N LEU A 548 14.70 6.36 23.04
CA LEU A 548 15.99 6.17 23.70
C LEU A 548 16.36 4.69 23.90
N ALA A 549 15.37 3.83 24.17
CA ALA A 549 15.58 2.38 24.26
C ALA A 549 16.00 1.78 22.90
N LEU A 550 15.41 2.26 21.79
CA LEU A 550 15.81 1.87 20.44
C LEU A 550 17.25 2.30 20.15
N GLN A 551 17.60 3.57 20.43
CA GLN A 551 18.97 4.07 20.26
C GLN A 551 20.00 3.32 21.12
N ALA A 552 19.60 2.83 22.29
CA ALA A 552 20.45 2.02 23.16
C ALA A 552 20.61 0.56 22.66
N GLY A 553 19.78 0.11 21.72
CA GLY A 553 19.70 -1.28 21.27
C GLY A 553 18.96 -2.20 22.27
N ASP A 554 18.18 -1.64 23.19
CA ASP A 554 17.35 -2.39 24.15
C ASP A 554 16.05 -2.93 23.52
N ILE A 555 15.65 -2.35 22.38
CA ILE A 555 14.58 -2.80 21.48
C ILE A 555 15.07 -2.68 20.03
N HIS A 556 14.40 -3.37 19.11
CA HIS A 556 14.76 -3.44 17.70
C HIS A 556 13.83 -2.63 16.79
N GLY A 557 12.61 -2.34 17.24
CA GLY A 557 11.66 -1.48 16.52
C GLY A 557 10.66 -0.83 17.45
N LEU A 558 10.00 0.23 16.99
CA LEU A 558 8.90 0.89 17.68
C LEU A 558 7.90 1.53 16.70
N GLU A 559 6.73 1.84 17.21
CA GLU A 559 5.72 2.68 16.56
C GLU A 559 5.47 3.97 17.38
N GLN A 560 4.80 4.95 16.77
CA GLN A 560 4.28 6.16 17.39
C GLN A 560 5.40 7.05 17.96
N ALA A 561 6.35 7.40 17.10
CA ALA A 561 7.35 8.42 17.41
C ALA A 561 6.80 9.84 17.16
N VAL A 562 7.28 10.80 17.94
CA VAL A 562 7.04 12.23 17.67
C VAL A 562 7.89 12.69 16.48
N VAL A 563 7.50 13.80 15.84
CA VAL A 563 8.18 14.33 14.64
C VAL A 563 9.68 14.59 14.89
N GLU A 564 10.03 15.05 16.09
CA GLU A 564 11.44 15.26 16.47
C GLU A 564 12.25 13.96 16.51
N ASP A 565 11.66 12.88 17.00
CA ASP A 565 12.31 11.55 17.09
C ASP A 565 12.44 10.92 15.70
N LEU A 566 11.46 11.13 14.80
CA LEU A 566 11.54 10.72 13.40
C LEU A 566 12.70 11.42 12.67
N THR A 567 12.80 12.74 12.83
CA THR A 567 13.92 13.53 12.27
C THR A 567 15.26 13.04 12.81
N ALA A 568 15.31 12.68 14.10
CA ALA A 568 16.53 12.15 14.72
C ALA A 568 16.88 10.75 14.19
N ALA A 569 15.87 9.91 13.91
CA ALA A 569 16.05 8.57 13.37
C ALA A 569 16.55 8.58 11.93
N GLU A 570 15.98 9.43 11.07
CA GLU A 570 16.44 9.63 9.68
C GLU A 570 17.91 10.08 9.61
N ALA A 571 18.37 10.83 10.62
CA ALA A 571 19.75 11.29 10.71
C ALA A 571 20.72 10.25 11.31
N ASP A 572 20.22 9.15 11.89
CA ASP A 572 21.01 8.10 12.51
C ASP A 572 21.17 6.90 11.57
N PRO A 573 22.37 6.62 11.04
CA PRO A 573 22.59 5.52 10.09
C PRO A 573 22.42 4.12 10.70
N SER A 574 22.21 4.00 12.01
CA SER A 574 21.88 2.73 12.67
C SER A 574 20.38 2.46 12.78
N LEU A 575 19.56 3.41 12.32
CA LEU A 575 18.11 3.31 12.29
C LEU A 575 17.59 3.53 10.87
N TYR A 576 16.39 3.06 10.60
CA TYR A 576 15.63 3.41 9.41
C TYR A 576 14.16 3.58 9.77
N VAL A 577 13.45 4.39 8.98
CA VAL A 577 12.02 4.64 9.14
C VAL A 577 11.30 3.96 7.97
N VAL A 578 10.24 3.22 8.28
CA VAL A 578 9.27 2.73 7.28
C VAL A 578 7.90 3.26 7.64
N THR A 579 6.99 3.28 6.68
CA THR A 579 5.62 3.74 6.90
C THR A 579 4.64 2.60 6.73
N ARG A 580 3.67 2.50 7.64
CA ARG A 580 2.46 1.72 7.39
C ARG A 580 1.60 2.46 6.36
N PRO A 581 1.13 1.77 5.30
CA PRO A 581 0.23 2.37 4.34
C PRO A 581 -1.00 2.98 5.02
N ALA A 582 -1.38 4.20 4.64
CA ALA A 582 -2.48 4.91 5.28
C ALA A 582 -3.85 4.28 4.96
N LEU A 583 -4.31 3.40 5.85
CA LEU A 583 -5.70 2.96 5.91
C LEU A 583 -6.45 3.71 7.03
N ASN A 584 -6.31 5.03 7.08
CA ASN A 584 -6.90 5.83 8.16
C ASN A 584 -7.30 7.23 7.72
N THR A 585 -8.10 7.88 8.53
CA THR A 585 -8.51 9.27 8.34
C THR A 585 -8.73 9.96 9.68
N ALA A 586 -8.15 11.15 9.81
CA ALA A 586 -8.37 12.08 10.91
C ALA A 586 -9.42 13.09 10.48
N TYR A 587 -10.40 13.38 11.33
CA TYR A 587 -11.45 14.34 11.00
C TYR A 587 -11.83 15.22 12.20
N LEU A 588 -12.48 16.33 11.87
CA LEU A 588 -13.20 17.17 12.82
C LEU A 588 -14.70 16.97 12.55
N ALA A 589 -15.42 16.48 13.55
CA ALA A 589 -16.83 16.17 13.44
C ALA A 589 -17.72 17.24 14.08
N PHE A 590 -18.95 17.30 13.59
CA PHE A 590 -20.02 18.15 14.08
C PHE A 590 -21.02 17.31 14.87
N ASN A 591 -21.50 17.82 16.00
CA ASN A 591 -22.64 17.23 16.70
C ASN A 591 -23.95 17.82 16.17
N TYR A 592 -24.67 17.07 15.35
CA TYR A 592 -25.94 17.47 14.74
C TYR A 592 -27.12 17.55 15.73
N LYS A 593 -26.90 17.35 17.03
CA LYS A 593 -27.84 17.80 18.08
C LYS A 593 -27.73 19.30 18.39
N ILE A 594 -26.86 20.03 17.68
CA ILE A 594 -26.70 21.48 17.76
C ILE A 594 -27.30 22.14 16.52
N GLU A 595 -28.10 23.20 16.71
CA GLU A 595 -28.81 23.88 15.63
C GLU A 595 -27.86 24.45 14.58
N GLU A 596 -26.81 25.14 15.01
CA GLU A 596 -25.86 25.82 14.13
C GLU A 596 -25.06 24.83 13.28
N MET A 597 -24.79 23.64 13.80
CA MET A 597 -24.08 22.57 13.06
C MET A 597 -24.93 21.94 11.95
N ARG A 598 -26.25 22.13 11.98
CA ARG A 598 -27.15 21.71 10.89
C ARG A 598 -27.13 22.70 9.71
N ASP A 599 -26.65 23.92 9.90
CA ASP A 599 -26.52 24.91 8.81
C ASP A 599 -25.24 24.64 8.00
N ILE A 600 -25.41 24.41 6.70
CA ILE A 600 -24.30 24.18 5.77
C ILE A 600 -23.33 25.38 5.73
N ASN A 601 -23.81 26.62 5.87
CA ASN A 601 -22.93 27.79 5.87
C ASN A 601 -22.00 27.79 7.09
N PHE A 602 -22.48 27.34 8.26
CA PHE A 602 -21.63 27.19 9.43
C PHE A 602 -20.57 26.10 9.22
N ARG A 603 -20.94 24.95 8.64
CA ARG A 603 -19.99 23.86 8.37
C ARG A 603 -18.94 24.24 7.33
N GLN A 604 -19.35 24.90 6.24
CA GLN A 604 -18.42 25.46 5.24
C GLN A 604 -17.52 26.55 5.84
N ALA A 605 -18.05 27.39 6.75
CA ALA A 605 -17.21 28.35 7.47
C ALA A 605 -16.14 27.66 8.30
N VAL A 606 -16.46 26.57 9.00
CA VAL A 606 -15.47 25.75 9.73
C VAL A 606 -14.44 25.16 8.76
N ALA A 607 -14.86 24.61 7.62
CA ALA A 607 -13.96 24.03 6.62
C ALA A 607 -12.94 25.04 6.07
N HIS A 608 -13.39 26.26 5.71
CA HIS A 608 -12.53 27.33 5.25
C HIS A 608 -11.69 27.99 6.37
N ALA A 609 -12.10 27.84 7.63
CA ALA A 609 -11.41 28.44 8.77
C ALA A 609 -10.16 27.67 9.22
N ILE A 610 -10.06 26.36 8.93
CA ILE A 610 -8.96 25.51 9.40
C ILE A 610 -7.86 25.40 8.34
N ASN A 611 -6.61 25.71 8.72
CA ASN A 611 -5.45 25.54 7.84
C ASN A 611 -4.93 24.10 7.87
N ARG A 612 -5.58 23.19 7.15
CA ARG A 612 -5.24 21.75 7.13
C ARG A 612 -3.82 21.48 6.64
N GLU A 613 -3.36 22.15 5.59
CA GLU A 613 -1.97 22.06 5.11
C GLU A 613 -0.98 22.38 6.21
N GLY A 614 -1.20 23.48 6.95
CA GLY A 614 -0.35 23.85 8.08
C GLY A 614 -0.44 22.88 9.26
N LEU A 615 -1.58 22.23 9.50
CA LEU A 615 -1.68 21.19 10.53
C LEU A 615 -0.87 19.95 10.14
N VAL A 616 -0.99 19.50 8.89
CA VAL A 616 -0.25 18.34 8.36
C VAL A 616 1.25 18.61 8.42
N GLU A 617 1.72 19.74 7.86
CA GLU A 617 3.13 20.12 7.85
C GLU A 617 3.76 20.14 9.25
N ASN A 618 3.05 20.71 10.24
CA ASN A 618 3.62 20.92 11.58
C ASN A 618 3.54 19.72 12.52
N PHE A 619 2.56 18.84 12.35
CA PHE A 619 2.28 17.77 13.33
C PHE A 619 2.41 16.35 12.76
N TYR A 620 2.41 16.20 11.43
CA TYR A 620 2.59 14.92 10.76
C TYR A 620 3.91 14.87 9.99
N GLY A 621 4.42 16.02 9.52
CA GLY A 621 5.66 16.11 8.75
C GLY A 621 5.50 15.51 7.35
N ALA A 622 6.52 14.80 6.86
CA ALA A 622 6.48 14.12 5.56
C ALA A 622 5.56 12.89 5.53
N TYR A 623 5.00 12.50 6.68
CA TYR A 623 4.25 11.25 6.86
C TYR A 623 2.73 11.43 6.78
N GLY A 624 2.25 12.68 6.76
CA GLY A 624 0.82 12.99 6.65
C GLY A 624 0.46 13.60 5.31
N GLU A 625 -0.75 13.32 4.86
CA GLU A 625 -1.37 13.92 3.69
C GLU A 625 -2.65 14.63 4.09
N VAL A 626 -2.97 15.76 3.44
CA VAL A 626 -4.24 16.44 3.67
C VAL A 626 -5.37 15.57 3.13
N ALA A 627 -6.32 15.21 3.98
CA ALA A 627 -7.46 14.40 3.56
C ALA A 627 -8.51 15.27 2.86
N THR A 628 -8.82 14.91 1.62
CA THR A 628 -9.92 15.48 0.81
C THR A 628 -11.18 14.62 0.86
N ASN A 629 -11.01 13.34 1.19
CA ASN A 629 -12.04 12.30 1.23
C ASN A 629 -12.09 11.68 2.64
N PHE A 630 -13.16 10.95 2.91
CA PHE A 630 -13.20 10.08 4.08
C PHE A 630 -12.38 8.79 3.85
N LEU A 631 -12.56 8.16 2.69
CA LEU A 631 -11.72 7.06 2.21
C LEU A 631 -10.30 7.56 1.91
N PRO A 632 -9.24 6.94 2.45
CA PRO A 632 -7.86 7.25 2.06
C PRO A 632 -7.56 6.76 0.63
N PRO A 633 -6.51 7.30 -0.04
CA PRO A 633 -6.16 6.91 -1.42
C PRO A 633 -5.92 5.41 -1.63
N LEU A 634 -5.48 4.69 -0.58
CA LEU A 634 -5.28 3.23 -0.62
C LEU A 634 -6.58 2.45 -0.84
N VAL A 635 -7.73 3.02 -0.47
CA VAL A 635 -9.03 2.33 -0.54
C VAL A 635 -9.70 2.65 -1.86
N TRP A 636 -9.98 1.61 -2.65
CA TRP A 636 -10.72 1.74 -3.91
C TRP A 636 -12.07 2.44 -3.68
N GLY A 637 -12.54 3.26 -4.62
CA GLY A 637 -13.71 4.12 -4.40
C GLY A 637 -13.39 5.48 -3.75
N HIS A 638 -12.13 5.74 -3.40
CA HIS A 638 -11.61 7.09 -3.23
C HIS A 638 -11.94 7.96 -4.46
N ASN A 639 -12.28 9.23 -4.23
CA ASN A 639 -12.67 10.15 -5.30
C ASN A 639 -11.62 11.27 -5.49
N ASP A 640 -10.70 11.05 -6.43
CA ASP A 640 -9.66 12.01 -6.81
C ASP A 640 -10.21 13.28 -7.49
N GLN A 641 -11.50 13.31 -7.87
CA GLN A 641 -12.11 14.44 -8.57
C GLN A 641 -12.67 15.51 -7.61
N ILE A 642 -12.60 15.29 -6.29
CA ILE A 642 -13.07 16.25 -5.30
C ILE A 642 -12.22 17.52 -5.32
N GLU A 643 -12.83 18.65 -5.68
CA GLU A 643 -12.26 19.98 -5.49
C GLU A 643 -12.48 20.43 -4.03
N ASP A 644 -11.43 20.42 -3.23
CA ASP A 644 -11.54 20.58 -1.78
C ASP A 644 -11.59 22.05 -1.30
N TYR A 645 -12.01 22.25 -0.04
CA TYR A 645 -12.07 23.54 0.64
C TYR A 645 -10.68 24.14 0.85
N VAL A 646 -10.47 25.35 0.33
CA VAL A 646 -9.23 26.11 0.56
C VAL A 646 -9.26 26.85 1.90
N TYR A 647 -8.11 27.01 2.54
CA TYR A 647 -7.98 27.84 3.74
C TYR A 647 -8.24 29.32 3.41
N ASP A 648 -9.39 29.85 3.84
CA ASP A 648 -9.80 31.24 3.63
C ASP A 648 -10.63 31.76 4.82
N PRO A 649 -9.96 32.33 5.84
CA PRO A 649 -10.64 32.90 7.01
C PRO A 649 -11.59 34.07 6.68
N GLU A 650 -11.38 34.80 5.57
CA GLU A 650 -12.25 35.90 5.18
C GLU A 650 -13.57 35.36 4.60
N LEU A 651 -13.49 34.31 3.77
CA LEU A 651 -14.67 33.59 3.29
C LEU A 651 -15.43 32.92 4.45
N ALA A 652 -14.72 32.33 5.41
CA ALA A 652 -15.34 31.76 6.61
C ALA A 652 -16.15 32.81 7.40
N GLN A 653 -15.61 34.02 7.59
CA GLN A 653 -16.33 35.13 8.23
C GLN A 653 -17.59 35.55 7.43
N GLN A 654 -17.51 35.55 6.10
CA GLN A 654 -18.66 35.86 5.25
C GLN A 654 -19.75 34.78 5.37
N LEU A 655 -19.39 33.50 5.35
CA LEU A 655 -20.32 32.39 5.53
C LEU A 655 -20.97 32.40 6.92
N LEU A 656 -20.24 32.76 7.98
CA LEU A 656 -20.82 32.98 9.31
C LEU A 656 -21.84 34.12 9.31
N ALA A 657 -21.56 35.23 8.62
CA ALA A 657 -22.50 36.33 8.51
C ALA A 657 -23.79 35.89 7.79
N ASP A 658 -23.67 35.06 6.75
CA ASP A 658 -24.80 34.49 6.01
C ASP A 658 -25.59 33.46 6.86
N ALA A 659 -24.91 32.74 7.76
CA ALA A 659 -25.50 31.89 8.81
C ALA A 659 -26.14 32.70 9.97
N GLY A 660 -26.05 34.04 9.96
CA GLY A 660 -26.66 34.91 10.97
C GLY A 660 -25.73 35.36 12.10
N PHE A 661 -24.42 35.12 11.99
CA PHE A 661 -23.39 35.44 12.98
C PHE A 661 -22.35 36.47 12.46
N PRO A 662 -22.75 37.69 12.07
CA PRO A 662 -21.85 38.68 11.46
C PRO A 662 -20.76 39.22 12.40
N ASP A 663 -20.93 39.07 13.71
CA ASP A 663 -19.96 39.46 14.74
C ASP A 663 -19.15 38.25 15.28
N GLY A 664 -19.27 37.09 14.62
CA GLY A 664 -18.73 35.80 15.08
C GLY A 664 -19.67 35.05 16.04
N ILE A 665 -19.23 33.87 16.46
CA ILE A 665 -19.99 32.94 17.30
C ILE A 665 -19.12 32.41 18.45
N SER A 666 -19.70 32.22 19.63
CA SER A 666 -19.05 31.63 20.81
C SER A 666 -19.97 30.77 21.66
N GLU A 667 -21.25 30.71 21.29
CA GLU A 667 -22.30 29.95 21.96
C GLU A 667 -23.13 29.27 20.87
N VAL A 668 -23.70 28.12 21.21
CA VAL A 668 -24.51 27.28 20.32
C VAL A 668 -25.80 26.86 21.00
N THR A 669 -26.79 26.48 20.20
CA THR A 669 -28.13 26.15 20.64
C THR A 669 -28.40 24.66 20.50
N VAL A 670 -28.93 24.03 21.55
CA VAL A 670 -29.31 22.62 21.54
C VAL A 670 -30.58 22.43 20.70
N ALA A 671 -30.52 21.62 19.66
CA ALA A 671 -31.61 21.42 18.70
C ALA A 671 -32.74 20.52 19.24
N GLU A 672 -32.41 19.58 20.10
CA GLU A 672 -33.34 18.60 20.69
C GLU A 672 -32.85 18.14 22.06
N ASP A 673 -33.77 17.62 22.90
CA ASP A 673 -33.40 17.08 24.21
C ASP A 673 -32.30 16.01 24.07
N VAL A 674 -31.20 16.19 24.80
CA VAL A 674 -30.07 15.25 24.84
C VAL A 674 -30.16 14.47 26.14
N LEU A 675 -30.15 13.14 26.02
CA LEU A 675 -30.38 12.23 27.14
C LEU A 675 -29.07 11.55 27.54
N ASP A 676 -28.90 11.26 28.84
CA ASP A 676 -27.87 10.32 29.30
C ASP A 676 -28.27 8.87 29.03
N ALA A 677 -27.36 7.93 29.30
CA ALA A 677 -27.59 6.50 29.18
C ALA A 677 -28.77 5.99 30.02
N GLU A 678 -29.14 6.70 31.10
CA GLU A 678 -30.30 6.40 31.94
C GLU A 678 -31.61 7.03 31.44
N GLY A 679 -31.58 7.76 30.33
CA GLY A 679 -32.74 8.41 29.71
C GLY A 679 -33.18 9.71 30.40
N ASN A 680 -32.32 10.33 31.21
CA ASN A 680 -32.58 11.65 31.78
C ASN A 680 -32.12 12.74 30.81
N VAL A 681 -32.91 13.82 30.70
CA VAL A 681 -32.51 14.99 29.92
C VAL A 681 -31.34 15.70 30.62
N VAL A 682 -30.17 15.72 29.96
CA VAL A 682 -28.94 16.40 30.39
C VAL A 682 -28.88 17.82 29.82
N HIS A 683 -29.28 17.98 28.55
CA HIS A 683 -29.43 19.26 27.88
C HIS A 683 -30.82 19.34 27.24
N ALA A 684 -31.56 20.42 27.52
CA ALA A 684 -32.89 20.61 26.97
C ALA A 684 -32.83 21.34 25.62
N ALA A 685 -33.78 21.05 24.74
CA ALA A 685 -33.94 21.78 23.49
C ALA A 685 -34.08 23.30 23.74
N GLY A 686 -33.29 24.09 23.00
CA GLY A 686 -33.19 25.54 23.15
C GLY A 686 -32.22 26.02 24.25
N ASP A 687 -31.55 25.12 24.96
CA ASP A 687 -30.44 25.51 25.84
C ASP A 687 -29.32 26.18 25.03
N THR A 688 -28.76 27.25 25.56
CA THR A 688 -27.57 27.91 25.00
C THR A 688 -26.33 27.46 25.76
N LEU A 689 -25.36 26.90 25.05
CA LEU A 689 -24.11 26.38 25.60
C LEU A 689 -22.92 27.11 24.98
N PRO A 690 -21.76 27.21 25.67
CA PRO A 690 -20.53 27.66 25.03
C PRO A 690 -20.19 26.75 23.85
N LEU A 691 -19.74 27.33 22.74
CA LEU A 691 -19.20 26.55 21.62
C LEU A 691 -17.88 25.92 22.06
N ARG A 692 -17.77 24.60 21.95
CA ARG A 692 -16.60 23.83 22.37
C ARG A 692 -15.91 23.15 21.19
N LEU A 693 -14.61 22.94 21.36
CA LEU A 693 -13.81 22.01 20.57
C LEU A 693 -13.26 20.95 21.51
N TYR A 694 -13.69 19.71 21.35
CA TYR A 694 -13.21 18.58 22.11
C TYR A 694 -11.99 17.95 21.41
N TYR A 695 -10.87 17.86 22.11
CA TYR A 695 -9.69 17.12 21.63
C TYR A 695 -9.58 15.78 22.35
N MET A 696 -8.93 14.81 21.69
CA MET A 696 -8.83 13.45 22.20
C MET A 696 -7.84 13.33 23.38
N PRO A 697 -8.10 12.47 24.37
CA PRO A 697 -7.23 12.25 25.54
C PRO A 697 -5.99 11.38 25.27
N VAL A 698 -5.91 10.73 24.11
CA VAL A 698 -4.85 9.74 23.78
C VAL A 698 -4.35 9.96 22.37
N THR A 699 -3.06 9.68 22.15
CA THR A 699 -2.46 9.61 20.82
C THR A 699 -3.04 8.43 20.05
N ARG A 700 -3.31 8.63 18.76
CA ARG A 700 -3.80 7.61 17.83
C ARG A 700 -3.05 7.76 16.51
N PHE A 701 -2.96 6.69 15.74
CA PHE A 701 -2.29 6.68 14.44
C PHE A 701 -2.80 7.75 13.46
N TYR A 702 -4.05 8.23 13.57
CA TYR A 702 -4.57 9.34 12.74
C TYR A 702 -4.37 10.73 13.35
N TYR A 703 -4.10 10.86 14.65
CA TYR A 703 -3.80 12.14 15.32
C TYR A 703 -2.60 11.95 16.26
N PRO A 704 -1.36 12.21 15.78
CA PRO A 704 -0.14 11.96 16.55
C PRO A 704 0.04 12.94 17.73
N SER A 705 -0.60 14.11 17.68
CA SER A 705 -0.52 15.13 18.75
C SER A 705 -1.88 15.82 18.93
N PRO A 706 -2.90 15.10 19.45
CA PRO A 706 -4.29 15.54 19.37
C PRO A 706 -4.55 16.85 20.12
N ARG A 707 -3.84 17.09 21.22
CA ARG A 707 -4.00 18.33 21.99
C ARG A 707 -3.44 19.52 21.24
N GLU A 708 -2.21 19.43 20.76
CA GLU A 708 -1.50 20.50 20.07
C GLU A 708 -2.21 20.84 18.75
N ILE A 709 -2.69 19.81 18.03
CA ILE A 709 -3.53 19.97 16.85
C ILE A 709 -4.84 20.68 17.21
N GLY A 710 -5.51 20.30 18.31
CA GLY A 710 -6.73 20.97 18.80
C GLY A 710 -6.50 22.43 19.20
N GLU A 711 -5.35 22.75 19.80
CA GLU A 711 -4.95 24.13 20.12
C GLU A 711 -4.73 24.97 18.84
N ALA A 712 -4.12 24.37 17.80
CA ALA A 712 -3.95 25.01 16.49
C ALA A 712 -5.29 25.22 15.78
N MET A 713 -6.17 24.21 15.75
CA MET A 713 -7.53 24.33 15.21
C MET A 713 -8.34 25.43 15.91
N ALA A 714 -8.26 25.51 17.24
CA ALA A 714 -8.94 26.57 18.00
C ALA A 714 -8.43 27.98 17.63
N ALA A 715 -7.13 28.13 17.39
CA ALA A 715 -6.54 29.40 16.96
C ALA A 715 -7.00 29.79 15.54
N ASP A 716 -7.09 28.82 14.64
CA ASP A 716 -7.60 28.96 13.28
C ASP A 716 -9.07 29.42 13.26
N LEU A 717 -9.92 28.70 13.99
CA LEU A 717 -11.34 29.04 14.18
C LEU A 717 -11.51 30.46 14.76
N ALA A 718 -10.71 30.83 15.76
CA ALA A 718 -10.78 32.15 16.36
C ALA A 718 -10.44 33.28 15.37
N ARG A 719 -9.50 33.05 14.44
CA ARG A 719 -9.19 34.00 13.36
C ARG A 719 -10.36 34.22 12.41
N ALA A 720 -11.18 33.20 12.19
CA ALA A 720 -12.41 33.27 11.40
C ALA A 720 -13.63 33.77 12.19
N GLY A 721 -13.50 34.12 13.47
CA GLY A 721 -14.62 34.57 14.31
C GLY A 721 -15.42 33.45 14.98
N ILE A 722 -14.93 32.20 14.93
CA ILE A 722 -15.50 31.03 15.60
C ILE A 722 -14.73 30.81 16.91
N ASN A 723 -15.25 31.33 18.02
CA ASN A 723 -14.55 31.33 19.30
C ASN A 723 -14.92 30.10 20.13
N VAL A 724 -14.10 29.05 20.05
CA VAL A 724 -14.31 27.79 20.76
C VAL A 724 -13.65 27.78 22.15
N GLN A 725 -14.25 27.04 23.09
CA GLN A 725 -13.58 26.59 24.32
C GLN A 725 -12.97 25.20 24.07
N LEU A 726 -11.65 25.11 24.15
CA LEU A 726 -10.96 23.81 24.05
C LEU A 726 -11.23 22.98 25.31
N GLU A 727 -11.72 21.75 25.14
CA GLU A 727 -12.16 20.89 26.23
C GLU A 727 -11.63 19.45 26.10
N LEU A 728 -11.25 18.86 27.23
CA LEU A 728 -10.89 17.45 27.34
C LEU A 728 -12.02 16.72 28.07
N ALA A 729 -12.70 15.80 27.38
CA ALA A 729 -13.82 15.05 27.93
C ALA A 729 -13.38 13.71 28.54
N GLY A 730 -12.81 13.76 29.74
CA GLY A 730 -12.45 12.55 30.49
C GLY A 730 -11.34 11.71 29.87
N ASP A 731 -11.32 10.41 30.20
CA ASP A 731 -10.46 9.41 29.54
C ASP A 731 -11.08 8.94 28.21
N TRP A 732 -10.38 8.05 27.49
CA TRP A 732 -10.81 7.61 26.15
C TRP A 732 -12.17 6.91 26.16
N THR A 733 -12.42 6.03 27.13
CA THR A 733 -13.72 5.35 27.29
C THR A 733 -14.84 6.35 27.55
N THR A 734 -14.61 7.33 28.42
CA THR A 734 -15.57 8.41 28.69
C THR A 734 -15.82 9.25 27.45
N TYR A 735 -14.77 9.61 26.71
CA TYR A 735 -14.85 10.39 25.48
C TYR A 735 -15.73 9.71 24.43
N LEU A 736 -15.50 8.43 24.15
CA LEU A 736 -16.28 7.64 23.21
C LEU A 736 -17.73 7.43 23.68
N GLY A 737 -17.96 7.20 24.97
CA GLY A 737 -19.30 7.13 25.55
C GLY A 737 -20.07 8.43 25.37
N MET A 738 -19.46 9.57 25.69
CA MET A 738 -20.06 10.89 25.48
C MET A 738 -20.33 11.18 24.00
N ARG A 739 -19.45 10.74 23.08
CA ARG A 739 -19.69 10.85 21.64
C ARG A 739 -20.95 10.08 21.24
N ARG A 740 -21.03 8.80 21.62
CA ARG A 740 -22.17 7.92 21.33
C ARG A 740 -23.48 8.48 21.87
N ASP A 741 -23.46 9.02 23.08
CA ASP A 741 -24.66 9.55 23.73
C ASP A 741 -24.99 11.00 23.27
N GLY A 742 -24.16 11.59 22.40
CA GLY A 742 -24.36 12.94 21.86
C GLY A 742 -24.03 14.06 22.85
N LEU A 743 -23.28 13.75 23.91
CA LEU A 743 -22.90 14.65 25.00
C LEU A 743 -21.63 15.47 24.71
N LEU A 744 -20.91 15.18 23.62
CA LEU A 744 -19.88 16.09 23.10
C LEU A 744 -20.56 17.29 22.42
N MET A 745 -21.08 18.23 23.21
CA MET A 745 -21.86 19.40 22.76
C MET A 745 -20.96 20.47 22.14
N GLY A 746 -20.40 20.18 20.96
CA GLY A 746 -19.45 21.03 20.25
C GLY A 746 -18.93 20.38 18.97
N LEU A 747 -17.85 20.95 18.44
CA LEU A 747 -16.98 20.28 17.49
C LEU A 747 -16.12 19.26 18.25
N TYR A 748 -15.79 18.12 17.65
CA TYR A 748 -14.93 17.14 18.30
C TYR A 748 -13.98 16.46 17.33
N MET A 749 -12.74 16.26 17.75
CA MET A 749 -11.73 15.54 17.00
C MET A 749 -11.94 14.04 17.14
N LEU A 750 -11.89 13.31 16.03
CA LEU A 750 -11.90 11.86 16.02
C LEU A 750 -11.30 11.35 14.70
N GLY A 751 -11.11 10.05 14.58
CA GLY A 751 -10.62 9.45 13.35
C GLY A 751 -11.02 7.99 13.27
N TRP A 752 -10.78 7.40 12.11
CA TRP A 752 -11.03 6.00 11.83
C TRP A 752 -9.80 5.35 11.22
N GLY A 753 -9.58 4.08 11.53
CA GLY A 753 -8.69 3.19 10.78
C GLY A 753 -9.55 2.11 10.17
N GLY A 754 -9.33 1.80 8.90
CA GLY A 754 -10.05 0.73 8.24
C GLY A 754 -9.61 -0.63 8.75
N ASP A 755 -10.55 -1.56 8.85
CA ASP A 755 -10.29 -2.90 9.37
C ASP A 755 -10.14 -3.96 8.27
N ASN A 756 -10.62 -3.67 7.05
CA ASN A 756 -10.69 -4.67 5.98
C ASN A 756 -10.41 -4.18 4.55
N GLY A 757 -10.03 -2.90 4.39
CA GLY A 757 -9.78 -2.30 3.08
C GLY A 757 -11.00 -2.13 2.15
N ASP A 758 -12.18 -2.55 2.59
CA ASP A 758 -13.41 -2.33 1.85
C ASP A 758 -14.04 -0.98 2.25
N PRO A 759 -14.49 -0.16 1.29
CA PRO A 759 -15.14 1.12 1.58
C PRO A 759 -16.39 1.00 2.46
N ASP A 760 -17.03 -0.17 2.53
CA ASP A 760 -18.13 -0.46 3.43
C ASP A 760 -17.75 -0.22 4.90
N ASN A 761 -16.54 -0.65 5.30
CA ASN A 761 -16.02 -0.47 6.66
C ASN A 761 -15.80 1.00 7.03
N PHE A 762 -15.72 1.88 6.05
CA PHE A 762 -15.75 3.32 6.24
C PHE A 762 -17.19 3.84 6.07
N ILE A 763 -17.69 3.91 4.84
CA ILE A 763 -18.90 4.67 4.52
C ILE A 763 -20.14 4.03 5.12
N ASN A 764 -20.34 2.71 4.97
CA ASN A 764 -21.54 2.05 5.48
C ASN A 764 -21.54 2.00 7.01
N TYR A 765 -20.37 1.80 7.64
CA TYR A 765 -20.22 1.83 9.11
C TYR A 765 -20.80 3.10 9.72
N PHE A 766 -20.47 4.24 9.11
CA PHE A 766 -20.81 5.54 9.66
C PHE A 766 -22.10 6.14 9.11
N PHE A 767 -22.44 5.86 7.87
CA PHE A 767 -23.49 6.56 7.14
C PHE A 767 -24.61 5.63 6.63
N GLY A 768 -24.47 4.32 6.78
CA GLY A 768 -25.46 3.32 6.41
C GLY A 768 -26.70 3.27 7.31
N PHE A 769 -27.70 2.48 6.91
CA PHE A 769 -28.93 2.28 7.70
C PHE A 769 -28.69 1.43 8.96
N GLY A 770 -29.15 1.92 10.11
CA GLY A 770 -29.24 1.15 11.35
C GLY A 770 -30.47 0.22 11.37
N GLY A 771 -30.56 -0.66 12.38
CA GLY A 771 -31.66 -1.63 12.49
C GLY A 771 -33.05 -0.99 12.52
N ASP A 772 -33.22 0.07 13.30
CA ASP A 772 -34.50 0.79 13.43
C ASP A 772 -34.88 1.61 12.18
N ASP A 773 -33.93 1.87 11.26
CA ASP A 773 -34.19 2.57 10.00
C ASP A 773 -34.89 1.66 8.97
N LYS A 774 -34.75 0.34 9.11
CA LYS A 774 -35.17 -0.68 8.12
C LYS A 774 -36.63 -1.11 8.31
N VAL A 775 -37.56 -0.16 8.18
CA VAL A 775 -39.00 -0.43 8.36
C VAL A 775 -39.65 -0.91 7.06
N GLY A 776 -39.98 -2.20 7.01
CA GLY A 776 -40.65 -2.85 5.87
C GLY A 776 -39.68 -3.47 4.87
N ASP A 777 -40.23 -4.22 3.89
CA ASP A 777 -39.44 -5.08 2.99
C ASP A 777 -38.83 -4.36 1.79
N ASP A 778 -39.14 -3.07 1.57
CA ASP A 778 -38.66 -2.28 0.43
C ASP A 778 -37.59 -1.27 0.90
N PRO A 779 -36.29 -1.52 0.62
CA PRO A 779 -35.20 -0.66 1.05
C PRO A 779 -35.29 0.78 0.52
N SER A 780 -36.00 1.01 -0.59
CA SER A 780 -36.19 2.36 -1.14
C SER A 780 -37.12 3.25 -0.29
N GLN A 781 -37.82 2.65 0.68
CA GLN A 781 -38.71 3.34 1.61
C GLN A 781 -38.09 3.55 2.99
N TRP A 782 -36.89 3.02 3.23
CA TRP A 782 -36.16 3.22 4.48
C TRP A 782 -35.72 4.67 4.62
N THR A 783 -35.60 5.14 5.86
CA THR A 783 -35.21 6.51 6.17
C THR A 783 -34.12 6.51 7.23
N LYS A 784 -33.01 7.21 6.99
CA LYS A 784 -31.92 7.30 7.95
C LYS A 784 -32.28 8.26 9.08
N SER A 785 -32.35 7.76 10.31
CA SER A 785 -32.49 8.59 11.51
C SER A 785 -31.15 9.18 11.95
N LEU A 786 -31.18 10.21 12.81
CA LEU A 786 -29.97 10.73 13.47
C LEU A 786 -29.38 9.62 14.35
N ASP A 787 -28.13 9.24 14.09
CA ASP A 787 -27.52 8.07 14.69
C ASP A 787 -26.28 8.42 15.53
N SER A 788 -26.21 7.85 16.72
CA SER A 788 -25.07 7.87 17.65
C SER A 788 -23.70 7.54 17.05
N ARG A 789 -23.65 6.78 15.95
CA ARG A 789 -22.40 6.21 15.44
C ARG A 789 -21.37 7.29 15.14
N GLU A 790 -21.72 8.42 14.54
CA GLU A 790 -20.78 9.54 14.42
C GLU A 790 -21.48 10.90 14.27
N GLY A 791 -21.70 11.56 15.42
CA GLY A 791 -22.09 12.96 15.44
C GLY A 791 -23.57 13.20 15.18
N TRP A 792 -24.38 12.14 15.19
CA TRP A 792 -25.83 12.24 14.98
C TRP A 792 -26.19 12.80 13.60
N TYR A 793 -25.35 12.56 12.60
CA TYR A 793 -25.62 12.89 11.21
C TYR A 793 -26.63 11.91 10.58
N SER A 794 -27.39 12.38 9.60
CA SER A 794 -28.34 11.54 8.85
C SER A 794 -28.46 12.00 7.40
N ASN A 795 -28.23 11.10 6.45
CA ASN A 795 -28.49 11.33 5.04
C ASN A 795 -29.04 10.04 4.40
N THR A 796 -30.33 10.03 4.11
CA THR A 796 -31.03 8.84 3.58
C THR A 796 -30.51 8.41 2.21
N GLU A 797 -30.08 9.35 1.36
CA GLU A 797 -29.58 9.02 0.03
C GLU A 797 -28.21 8.33 0.13
N VAL A 798 -27.30 8.86 0.96
CA VAL A 798 -26.01 8.19 1.24
C VAL A 798 -26.25 6.80 1.85
N ALA A 799 -27.15 6.69 2.84
CA ALA A 799 -27.46 5.40 3.46
C ALA A 799 -28.02 4.38 2.45
N TYR A 800 -28.83 4.84 1.50
CA TYR A 800 -29.38 4.00 0.44
C TYR A 800 -28.32 3.54 -0.56
N LEU A 801 -27.42 4.43 -0.99
CA LEU A 801 -26.28 4.08 -1.84
C LEU A 801 -25.33 3.11 -1.13
N ALA A 802 -25.06 3.30 0.16
CA ALA A 802 -24.26 2.40 0.97
C ALA A 802 -24.88 0.99 1.02
N TYR A 803 -26.20 0.90 1.23
CA TYR A 803 -26.92 -0.38 1.17
C TYR A 803 -26.84 -1.04 -0.22
N GLN A 804 -26.97 -0.28 -1.32
CA GLN A 804 -26.81 -0.83 -2.67
C GLN A 804 -25.39 -1.36 -2.89
N ALA A 805 -24.37 -0.62 -2.44
CA ALA A 805 -22.98 -1.04 -2.54
C ALA A 805 -22.67 -2.28 -1.69
N SER A 806 -23.28 -2.43 -0.51
CA SER A 806 -23.01 -3.56 0.40
C SER A 806 -23.56 -4.90 -0.10
N ILE A 807 -24.54 -4.89 -1.01
CA ILE A 807 -25.18 -6.10 -1.56
C ILE A 807 -24.79 -6.39 -3.02
N ASN A 808 -24.04 -5.50 -3.67
CA ASN A 808 -23.64 -5.65 -5.07
C ASN A 808 -22.32 -6.42 -5.14
N PRO A 809 -22.25 -7.60 -5.79
CA PRO A 809 -21.00 -8.33 -5.93
C PRO A 809 -20.02 -7.73 -6.96
N ASP A 810 -20.45 -6.80 -7.81
CA ASP A 810 -19.58 -6.16 -8.81
C ASP A 810 -18.81 -4.97 -8.21
N GLN A 811 -17.50 -5.15 -8.01
CA GLN A 811 -16.64 -4.12 -7.42
C GLN A 811 -16.60 -2.81 -8.22
N ALA A 812 -16.61 -2.85 -9.56
CA ALA A 812 -16.55 -1.64 -10.37
C ALA A 812 -17.84 -0.82 -10.27
N GLU A 813 -18.99 -1.49 -10.16
CA GLU A 813 -20.26 -0.82 -9.88
C GLU A 813 -20.28 -0.23 -8.46
N ARG A 814 -19.74 -0.94 -7.46
CA ARG A 814 -19.60 -0.42 -6.09
C ARG A 814 -18.69 0.80 -6.03
N GLU A 815 -17.57 0.79 -6.74
CA GLU A 815 -16.59 1.88 -6.76
C GLU A 815 -17.24 3.21 -7.16
N ALA A 816 -18.06 3.20 -8.22
CA ALA A 816 -18.80 4.37 -8.66
C ALA A 816 -19.81 4.87 -7.60
N LEU A 817 -20.45 3.97 -6.84
CA LEU A 817 -21.35 4.33 -5.75
C LEU A 817 -20.57 4.99 -4.59
N TYR A 818 -19.39 4.47 -4.24
CA TYR A 818 -18.56 5.05 -3.19
C TYR A 818 -18.02 6.43 -3.56
N GLN A 819 -17.56 6.62 -4.80
CA GLN A 819 -17.13 7.94 -5.29
C GLN A 819 -18.28 8.97 -5.25
N GLN A 820 -19.49 8.55 -5.60
CA GLN A 820 -20.68 9.40 -5.48
C GLN A 820 -20.97 9.76 -4.03
N MET A 821 -20.87 8.81 -3.09
CA MET A 821 -21.08 9.07 -1.67
C MET A 821 -20.00 9.99 -1.09
N GLU A 822 -18.73 9.83 -1.45
CA GLU A 822 -17.63 10.75 -1.09
C GLU A 822 -17.95 12.18 -1.52
N GLN A 823 -18.36 12.39 -2.78
CA GLN A 823 -18.76 13.71 -3.27
C GLN A 823 -19.93 14.29 -2.45
N MET A 824 -20.95 13.47 -2.15
CA MET A 824 -22.10 13.92 -1.37
C MET A 824 -21.74 14.29 0.07
N LEU A 825 -20.87 13.51 0.71
CA LEU A 825 -20.39 13.77 2.07
C LEU A 825 -19.50 15.01 2.12
N HIS A 826 -18.68 15.22 1.10
CA HIS A 826 -17.85 16.41 0.93
C HIS A 826 -18.70 17.66 0.71
N ASP A 827 -19.64 17.64 -0.24
CA ASP A 827 -20.53 18.76 -0.57
C ASP A 827 -21.39 19.19 0.63
N ASP A 828 -21.82 18.23 1.46
CA ASP A 828 -22.60 18.49 2.67
C ASP A 828 -21.74 18.88 3.88
N VAL A 829 -20.40 18.85 3.74
CA VAL A 829 -19.44 19.00 4.85
C VAL A 829 -19.86 18.12 6.02
N ALA A 830 -20.16 16.84 5.75
CA ALA A 830 -20.65 15.92 6.77
C ALA A 830 -19.71 15.90 7.98
N ARG A 831 -18.40 15.96 7.69
CA ARG A 831 -17.29 16.27 8.59
C ARG A 831 -16.24 17.06 7.82
N LEU A 832 -15.25 17.61 8.52
CA LEU A 832 -14.04 18.11 7.90
C LEU A 832 -12.98 17.01 7.96
N TRP A 833 -12.62 16.45 6.81
CA TRP A 833 -11.49 15.54 6.65
C TRP A 833 -10.20 16.34 6.83
N VAL A 834 -9.32 15.89 7.73
CA VAL A 834 -8.12 16.63 8.14
C VAL A 834 -6.88 16.02 7.54
N ALA A 835 -6.62 14.74 7.80
CA ALA A 835 -5.39 14.09 7.35
C ALA A 835 -5.53 12.57 7.20
N HIS A 836 -4.76 12.00 6.28
CA HIS A 836 -4.41 10.57 6.27
C HIS A 836 -2.95 10.46 6.75
N ASN A 837 -2.66 9.54 7.67
CA ASN A 837 -1.32 9.40 8.23
C ASN A 837 -0.66 8.08 7.82
N ASN A 838 0.41 8.16 7.04
CA ASN A 838 1.31 7.03 6.77
C ASN A 838 2.13 6.79 8.03
N THR A 839 1.60 5.97 8.94
CA THR A 839 2.10 5.90 10.33
C THR A 839 3.55 5.39 10.34
N PRO A 840 4.50 6.18 10.84
CA PRO A 840 5.91 5.80 10.78
C PRO A 840 6.26 4.81 11.89
N LEU A 841 7.09 3.84 11.52
CA LEU A 841 7.74 2.87 12.39
C LEU A 841 9.25 3.07 12.28
N ILE A 842 9.94 3.00 13.42
CA ILE A 842 11.39 3.16 13.47
C ILE A 842 12.01 1.82 13.83
N PHE A 843 12.95 1.36 13.04
CA PHE A 843 13.67 0.11 13.25
C PHE A 843 15.17 0.33 13.35
N SER A 844 15.85 -0.55 14.07
CA SER A 844 17.30 -0.68 13.97
C SER A 844 17.65 -1.25 12.59
N SER A 845 18.73 -0.77 11.98
CA SER A 845 19.28 -1.27 10.72
C SER A 845 19.70 -2.76 10.74
N ARG A 846 19.59 -3.42 11.90
CA ARG A 846 19.75 -4.86 12.07
C ARG A 846 18.49 -5.65 11.73
N VAL A 847 17.36 -4.98 11.55
CA VAL A 847 16.07 -5.60 11.23
C VAL A 847 15.85 -5.52 9.73
N SER A 848 15.34 -6.61 9.15
CA SER A 848 14.79 -6.66 7.79
C SER A 848 13.62 -7.66 7.76
N GLY A 849 12.85 -7.73 6.66
CA GLY A 849 11.76 -8.71 6.53
C GLY A 849 10.50 -8.40 7.35
N TYR A 850 10.43 -7.23 7.97
CA TYR A 850 9.22 -6.77 8.67
C TYR A 850 8.25 -6.16 7.65
N VAL A 851 7.00 -6.63 7.64
CA VAL A 851 5.95 -6.12 6.75
C VAL A 851 4.85 -5.45 7.56
N ALA A 852 4.75 -4.12 7.45
CA ALA A 852 3.69 -3.36 8.08
C ALA A 852 2.37 -3.54 7.34
N GLN A 853 1.31 -3.92 8.05
CA GLN A 853 0.00 -4.15 7.44
C GLN A 853 -0.89 -2.91 7.55
N PRO A 854 -1.65 -2.52 6.50
CA PRO A 854 -2.54 -1.36 6.57
C PRO A 854 -3.58 -1.49 7.69
N VAL A 855 -4.07 -2.72 7.94
CA VAL A 855 -5.04 -3.06 8.99
C VAL A 855 -4.44 -3.20 10.40
N GLY A 856 -3.13 -3.02 10.55
CA GLY A 856 -2.43 -2.96 11.85
C GLY A 856 -1.93 -4.29 12.43
N ALA A 857 -2.33 -5.43 11.85
CA ALA A 857 -1.81 -6.76 12.21
C ALA A 857 -0.58 -7.11 11.37
N ASP A 858 0.59 -6.58 11.76
CA ASP A 858 1.82 -6.71 10.96
C ASP A 858 2.32 -8.16 10.86
N TYR A 859 3.09 -8.50 9.82
CA TYR A 859 3.67 -9.84 9.63
C TYR A 859 5.13 -9.89 10.09
N TYR A 860 5.44 -10.89 10.92
CA TYR A 860 6.74 -11.03 11.60
C TYR A 860 7.50 -12.29 11.18
N GLU A 861 6.89 -13.20 10.43
CA GLU A 861 7.46 -14.49 10.03
C GLU A 861 8.72 -14.36 9.16
N GLY A 862 8.78 -13.32 8.32
CA GLY A 862 9.92 -12.95 7.50
C GLY A 862 10.99 -12.13 8.23
N VAL A 863 10.75 -11.70 9.47
CA VAL A 863 11.69 -10.81 10.18
C VAL A 863 13.03 -11.50 10.41
N VAL A 864 14.11 -10.82 10.02
CA VAL A 864 15.48 -11.28 10.25
C VAL A 864 16.26 -10.28 11.09
N LEU A 865 17.10 -10.79 11.99
CA LEU A 865 18.03 -10.03 12.80
C LEU A 865 19.47 -10.24 12.33
N GLU A 866 20.03 -9.22 11.71
CA GLU A 866 21.44 -9.16 11.35
C GLU A 866 22.33 -8.99 12.61
N PRO A 867 23.54 -9.57 12.62
CA PRO A 867 24.42 -9.61 13.79
C PRO A 867 25.01 -8.27 14.24
#